data_AF-A0A844MWK4-F1
#
_entry.id   AF-A0A844MWK4-F1
#
_cell.length_a   1.000
_cell.length_b   1.000
_cell.length_c   1.000
_cell.angle_alpha   90.00
_cell.angle_beta   90.00
_cell.angle_gamma   90.00
#
_symmetry.space_group_name_H-M   'P 1'
#
loop_
_entity.id
_entity.type
_entity.pdbx_description
1 polymer ?
#
loop_
_entity_poly.entity_id
_entity_poly.type
_entity_poly.pdbx_seq_one_letter_code
_entity_poly.pdbx_strand_id
1 'polypeptide(L)'
;MNRVGLELVKFWLNGEGQSPDPQRLLEQFLIQYRWHTDLARKEGISSRLAESVQEYNKNFSNTINTWKNKLEKSIADCQTRDDRNAIYEKLSKEFREQFRKTQPGETENSRGIWLTKLQQVCPTLTKELQTNIDDYITRLLVPSEPHFSIRSTRDGLDALQHELHNYQRNLQEEIANFGGMRRLEDLEKKWRDAEQILQDIEQKAALPFLSNKNSQAQTEAKRVLREVCELIKHNFQLGVLQESLQIVDILQKHVQSRDSQVAAFNSLVENLKSGYEKQEKDLQQLNFDEMSGEAIFDNEDIERCLQTMLPKDDLRRQFVLATSSITEPTGRGQSLASFIDRERTTQQQLQKEIDVNVDSLFASRGISIVNSVIKRFMQNYSLAARSTRLAQIMQEAQPLLNLNLSDPYFCDDPAKSSKLVGFKDTDELEVRQFKILLGQDLGVHSSVFKSTQADDEILFVNEYAGFPIRLISSLERMRNPYLREQNSSTSFLHNDYRASFPDIIPPDAKKMEELEDIFYPCLALMLLEKNQENQKLEFQYYDALQDCYYTACLSTEWNQALEELANHRGMTETLKKLLDGAIANITHQPVLWQNNYLPKLRQFVEQVKNLSPDNSNYPYKTAVYTPPGGNDPTTKEGIINRFWRKMEECFKTFQNQTLALNGSIKSKKDNSEEVVVVNFHVDVEDNRAQRRAELERLKQDLSDDIITQNEYENLRKEILSKYPL
;
A
#
# COMPACT_ATOMS: atom_id res chain seq x y z
N MET A 1 7.54 -1.41 -24.30
CA MET A 1 7.47 -0.38 -23.25
C MET A 1 8.39 -0.69 -22.09
N ASN A 2 8.32 -1.88 -21.48
CA ASN A 2 9.25 -2.32 -20.42
C ASN A 2 10.74 -2.02 -20.69
N ARG A 3 11.27 -2.38 -21.87
CA ARG A 3 12.65 -2.06 -22.27
C ARG A 3 12.96 -0.55 -22.36
N VAL A 4 11.99 0.27 -22.76
CA VAL A 4 12.16 1.74 -22.80
C VAL A 4 12.28 2.29 -21.38
N GLY A 5 11.44 1.80 -20.45
CA GLY A 5 11.54 2.12 -19.02
C GLY A 5 12.90 1.68 -18.42
N LEU A 6 13.37 0.48 -18.78
CA LEU A 6 14.68 -0.02 -18.38
C LEU A 6 15.83 0.88 -18.87
N GLU A 7 15.84 1.26 -20.14
CA GLU A 7 16.89 2.13 -20.71
C GLU A 7 16.83 3.55 -20.13
N LEU A 8 15.65 4.09 -19.83
CA LEU A 8 15.50 5.38 -19.14
C LEU A 8 16.12 5.34 -17.73
N VAL A 9 15.86 4.29 -16.97
CA VAL A 9 16.41 4.10 -15.62
C VAL A 9 17.94 3.92 -15.68
N LYS A 10 18.46 3.18 -16.67
CA LYS A 10 19.92 3.09 -16.92
C LYS A 10 20.52 4.45 -17.24
N PHE A 11 19.83 5.28 -18.03
CA PHE A 11 20.23 6.64 -18.32
C PHE A 11 20.23 7.52 -17.06
N TRP A 12 19.27 7.39 -16.14
CA TRP A 12 19.30 8.12 -14.86
C TRP A 12 20.50 7.72 -14.00
N LEU A 13 20.82 6.42 -13.95
CA LEU A 13 21.93 5.90 -13.14
C LEU A 13 23.30 6.36 -13.69
N ASN A 14 23.49 6.30 -15.01
CA ASN A 14 24.83 6.41 -15.62
C ASN A 14 25.01 7.58 -16.59
N GLY A 15 23.93 8.21 -17.04
CA GLY A 15 23.98 9.25 -18.06
C GLY A 15 24.28 8.69 -19.45
N GLU A 16 24.83 9.56 -20.31
CA GLU A 16 25.31 9.18 -21.63
C GLU A 16 26.85 9.20 -21.65
N GLY A 17 27.47 8.11 -22.11
CA GLY A 17 28.92 7.99 -22.24
C GLY A 17 29.63 7.53 -20.97
N GLN A 18 30.93 7.83 -20.87
CA GLN A 18 31.72 7.48 -19.69
C GLN A 18 31.49 8.50 -18.57
N SER A 19 31.39 8.02 -17.33
CA SER A 19 31.30 8.88 -16.16
C SER A 19 32.51 9.84 -16.12
N PRO A 20 32.29 11.15 -15.91
CA PRO A 20 33.37 12.13 -15.83
C PRO A 20 34.28 11.85 -14.63
N ASP A 21 35.54 12.27 -14.75
CA ASP A 21 36.51 12.23 -13.67
C ASP A 21 36.00 13.02 -12.44
N PRO A 22 35.88 12.41 -11.25
CA PRO A 22 35.43 13.09 -10.03
C PRO A 22 36.22 14.36 -9.73
N GLN A 23 37.51 14.39 -10.05
CA GLN A 23 38.36 15.56 -9.85
C GLN A 23 37.93 16.73 -10.74
N ARG A 24 37.53 16.47 -11.98
CA ARG A 24 37.02 17.50 -12.89
C ARG A 24 35.68 18.05 -12.44
N LEU A 25 34.82 17.20 -11.89
CA LEU A 25 33.54 17.62 -11.29
C LEU A 25 33.78 18.58 -10.12
N LEU A 26 34.72 18.22 -9.23
CA LEU A 26 35.12 19.07 -8.11
C LEU A 26 35.70 20.41 -8.60
N GLU A 27 36.62 20.40 -9.57
CA GLU A 27 37.19 21.63 -10.12
C GLU A 27 36.13 22.55 -10.73
N GLN A 28 35.19 22.00 -11.51
CA GLN A 28 34.06 22.76 -12.04
C GLN A 28 33.22 23.39 -10.93
N PHE A 29 32.93 22.65 -9.87
CA PHE A 29 32.20 23.16 -8.70
C PHE A 29 32.94 24.33 -8.04
N LEU A 30 34.23 24.14 -7.72
CA LEU A 30 35.04 25.14 -7.02
C LEU A 30 35.19 26.43 -7.83
N ILE A 31 35.32 26.33 -9.16
CA ILE A 31 35.41 27.47 -10.08
C ILE A 31 34.06 28.17 -10.20
N GLN A 32 32.97 27.42 -10.42
CA GLN A 32 31.63 27.96 -10.63
C GLN A 32 31.15 28.79 -9.43
N TYR A 33 31.32 28.26 -8.22
CA TYR A 33 30.87 28.91 -6.99
C TYR A 33 31.95 29.74 -6.29
N ARG A 34 33.14 29.85 -6.90
CA ARG A 34 34.28 30.66 -6.41
C ARG A 34 34.58 30.39 -4.93
N TRP A 35 34.68 29.11 -4.59
CA TRP A 35 35.03 28.73 -3.22
C TRP A 35 36.45 29.15 -2.88
N HIS A 36 37.34 29.24 -3.88
CA HIS A 36 38.73 29.66 -3.73
C HIS A 36 39.07 30.77 -4.73
N THR A 37 39.89 31.73 -4.30
CA THR A 37 40.47 32.78 -5.16
C THR A 37 41.62 32.24 -6.01
N ASP A 38 42.31 31.21 -5.52
CA ASP A 38 43.37 30.48 -6.21
C ASP A 38 43.23 28.99 -5.83
N LEU A 39 43.10 28.11 -6.83
CA LEU A 39 42.98 26.66 -6.59
C LEU A 39 44.24 26.07 -5.93
N ALA A 40 45.39 26.74 -6.05
CA ALA A 40 46.62 26.36 -5.35
C ALA A 40 46.63 26.80 -3.88
N ARG A 41 45.92 27.89 -3.53
CA ARG A 41 45.85 28.43 -2.17
C ARG A 41 44.50 28.08 -1.56
N LYS A 42 44.48 26.98 -0.81
CA LYS A 42 43.30 26.42 -0.19
C LYS A 42 42.82 27.22 1.06
N GLU A 43 42.58 28.51 0.89
CA GLU A 43 42.26 29.46 1.99
C GLU A 43 40.95 30.22 1.75
N GLY A 44 40.15 29.78 0.78
CA GLY A 44 39.03 30.59 0.29
C GLY A 44 37.92 30.84 1.31
N ILE A 45 37.60 29.86 2.17
CA ILE A 45 36.59 30.01 3.24
C ILE A 45 37.07 31.03 4.27
N SER A 46 38.30 30.87 4.78
CA SER A 46 38.90 31.78 5.77
C SER A 46 39.01 33.21 5.24
N SER A 47 39.42 33.37 3.98
CA SER A 47 39.55 34.67 3.33
C SER A 47 38.20 35.37 3.19
N ARG A 48 37.19 34.64 2.65
CA ARG A 48 35.83 35.17 2.51
C ARG A 48 35.21 35.54 3.85
N LEU A 49 35.44 34.74 4.89
CA LEU A 49 34.96 35.02 6.23
C LEU A 49 35.60 36.30 6.79
N ALA A 50 36.93 36.43 6.70
CA ALA A 50 37.65 37.62 7.17
C ALA A 50 37.22 38.90 6.43
N GLU A 51 37.00 38.83 5.12
CA GLU A 51 36.57 39.97 4.28
C GLU A 51 35.12 40.39 4.56
N SER A 52 34.27 39.45 4.94
CA SER A 52 32.85 39.67 5.23
C SER A 52 32.62 40.37 6.57
N VAL A 53 33.58 40.35 7.49
CA VAL A 53 33.49 41.03 8.79
C VAL A 53 33.75 42.53 8.63
N GLN A 54 32.70 43.34 8.80
CA GLN A 54 32.77 44.80 8.63
C GLN A 54 32.21 45.60 9.81
N GLU A 55 32.82 46.76 10.06
CA GLU A 55 32.35 47.79 10.99
C GLU A 55 32.31 49.14 10.28
N TYR A 56 31.12 49.75 10.18
CA TYR A 56 30.87 51.00 9.44
C TYR A 56 31.50 50.98 8.01
N ASN A 57 31.24 49.90 7.26
CA ASN A 57 31.78 49.64 5.91
C ASN A 57 33.32 49.54 5.82
N LYS A 58 34.01 49.29 6.93
CA LYS A 58 35.45 49.01 6.96
C LYS A 58 35.70 47.61 7.52
N ASN A 59 36.52 46.83 6.83
CA ASN A 59 36.96 45.53 7.35
C ASN A 59 38.01 45.68 8.47
N PHE A 60 38.32 44.58 9.15
CA PHE A 60 39.30 44.54 10.23
C PHE A 60 40.67 45.08 9.80
N SER A 61 41.20 44.62 8.65
CA SER A 61 42.50 45.02 8.11
C SER A 61 42.60 46.53 7.87
N ASN A 62 41.57 47.15 7.30
CA ASN A 62 41.52 48.59 7.07
C ASN A 62 41.46 49.36 8.39
N THR A 63 40.69 48.85 9.36
CA THR A 63 40.53 49.50 10.66
C THR A 63 41.83 49.46 11.46
N ILE A 64 42.50 48.30 11.54
CA ILE A 64 43.76 48.16 12.27
C ILE A 64 44.89 48.96 11.63
N ASN A 65 44.95 49.01 10.29
CA ASN A 65 45.96 49.82 9.58
C ASN A 65 45.71 51.31 9.78
N THR A 66 44.45 51.76 9.75
CA THR A 66 44.10 53.16 10.02
C THR A 66 44.49 53.56 11.46
N TRP A 67 44.19 52.70 12.43
CA TRP A 67 44.57 52.90 13.82
C TRP A 67 46.09 52.96 14.01
N LYS A 68 46.82 52.00 13.43
CA LYS A 68 48.28 51.97 13.44
C LYS A 68 48.88 53.26 12.86
N ASN A 69 48.45 53.67 11.67
CA ASN A 69 48.98 54.86 11.00
C ASN A 69 48.70 56.15 11.81
N LYS A 70 47.54 56.25 12.47
CA LYS A 70 47.20 57.38 13.35
C LYS A 70 48.14 57.47 14.55
N LEU A 71 48.49 56.34 15.16
CA LEU A 71 49.43 56.27 16.27
C LEU A 71 50.88 56.50 15.81
N GLU A 72 51.30 55.92 14.68
CA GLU A 72 52.63 56.16 14.11
C GLU A 72 52.87 57.64 13.81
N LYS A 73 51.87 58.36 13.29
CA LYS A 73 51.93 59.81 13.09
C LYS A 73 52.03 60.55 14.43
N SER A 74 51.19 60.20 15.40
CA SER A 74 51.25 60.80 16.75
C SER A 74 52.62 60.60 17.40
N ILE A 75 53.24 59.44 17.21
CA ILE A 75 54.60 59.15 17.70
C ILE A 75 55.63 60.01 16.97
N ALA A 76 55.55 60.13 15.64
CA ALA A 76 56.50 60.90 14.84
C ALA A 76 56.48 62.41 15.17
N ASP A 77 55.31 62.95 15.52
CA ASP A 77 55.11 64.37 15.82
C ASP A 77 55.62 64.77 17.23
N CYS A 78 56.09 63.81 18.03
CA CYS A 78 56.58 64.02 19.40
C CYS A 78 57.95 64.72 19.45
N GLN A 79 58.06 65.91 20.05
CA GLN A 79 59.33 66.66 20.11
C GLN A 79 59.78 67.06 21.51
N THR A 80 58.88 67.20 22.47
CA THR A 80 59.21 67.62 23.84
C THR A 80 59.08 66.49 24.85
N ARG A 81 59.54 66.71 26.08
CA ARG A 81 59.38 65.74 27.19
C ARG A 81 57.90 65.55 27.56
N ASP A 82 57.14 66.63 27.55
CA ASP A 82 55.71 66.59 27.86
C ASP A 82 54.94 65.83 26.77
N ASP A 83 55.31 66.01 25.50
CA ASP A 83 54.74 65.22 24.39
C ASP A 83 55.02 63.72 24.57
N ARG A 84 56.24 63.36 25.00
CA ARG A 84 56.62 61.95 25.22
C ARG A 84 55.78 61.33 26.34
N ASN A 85 55.65 62.00 27.47
CA ASN A 85 54.84 61.52 28.59
C ASN A 85 53.35 61.37 28.17
N ALA A 86 52.79 62.35 27.47
CA ALA A 86 51.41 62.29 26.98
C ALA A 86 51.19 61.12 25.98
N ILE A 87 52.19 60.83 25.14
CA ILE A 87 52.14 59.69 24.22
C ILE A 87 52.20 58.36 24.96
N TYR A 88 52.99 58.24 26.02
CA TYR A 88 53.07 57.00 26.80
C TYR A 88 51.71 56.64 27.42
N GLU A 89 51.03 57.61 28.04
CA GLU A 89 49.68 57.42 28.59
C GLU A 89 48.66 57.08 27.50
N LYS A 90 48.73 57.79 26.36
CA LYS A 90 47.85 57.55 25.21
C LYS A 90 48.02 56.14 24.64
N LEU A 91 49.26 55.69 24.45
CA LEU A 91 49.56 54.36 23.89
C LEU A 91 49.05 53.25 24.81
N SER A 92 49.29 53.35 26.12
CA SER A 92 48.78 52.36 27.09
C SER A 92 47.25 52.20 27.00
N LYS A 93 46.53 53.33 26.96
CA LYS A 93 45.06 53.33 26.85
C LYS A 93 44.59 52.76 25.51
N GLU A 94 45.15 53.25 24.40
CA GLU A 94 44.78 52.82 23.04
C GLU A 94 45.08 51.34 22.79
N PHE A 95 46.20 50.82 23.32
CA PHE A 95 46.56 49.40 23.22
C PHE A 95 45.53 48.52 23.90
N ARG A 96 45.15 48.83 25.15
CA ARG A 96 44.12 48.08 25.88
C ARG A 96 42.77 48.16 25.20
N GLU A 97 42.38 49.35 24.72
CA GLU A 97 41.09 49.56 24.07
C GLU A 97 40.96 48.78 22.77
N GLN A 98 41.97 48.82 21.88
CA GLN A 98 41.90 48.04 20.65
C GLN A 98 42.06 46.54 20.89
N PHE A 99 42.91 46.12 21.83
CA PHE A 99 43.09 44.70 22.14
C PHE A 99 41.80 44.06 22.67
N ARG A 100 41.04 44.77 23.51
CA ARG A 100 39.73 44.28 23.99
C ARG A 100 38.75 43.98 22.85
N LYS A 101 38.87 44.63 21.68
CA LYS A 101 38.01 44.37 20.51
C LYS A 101 38.27 43.03 19.83
N THR A 102 39.40 42.38 20.13
CA THR A 102 39.74 41.03 19.64
C THR A 102 39.94 40.04 20.79
N GLN A 103 39.43 40.35 21.99
CA GLN A 103 39.52 39.45 23.13
C GLN A 103 38.43 38.36 23.06
N PRO A 104 38.77 37.08 23.29
CA PRO A 104 37.76 36.02 23.35
C PRO A 104 36.83 36.22 24.55
N GLY A 105 35.58 35.77 24.40
CA GLY A 105 34.57 35.82 25.46
C GLY A 105 33.43 34.84 25.19
N GLU A 106 32.86 34.30 26.26
CA GLU A 106 31.76 33.32 26.19
C GLU A 106 30.42 33.95 25.75
N THR A 107 30.22 35.25 26.04
CA THR A 107 28.99 35.99 25.73
C THR A 107 29.28 37.15 24.78
N GLU A 108 28.28 37.65 24.05
CA GLU A 108 28.44 38.84 23.20
C GLU A 108 28.94 40.06 23.97
N ASN A 109 28.54 40.20 25.25
CA ASN A 109 28.94 41.31 26.13
C ASN A 109 30.39 41.20 26.64
N SER A 110 30.94 39.99 26.72
CA SER A 110 32.32 39.75 27.17
C SER A 110 33.31 39.57 26.03
N ARG A 111 32.82 39.32 24.81
CA ARG A 111 33.63 39.12 23.61
C ARG A 111 33.90 40.43 22.89
N GLY A 112 35.12 40.57 22.37
CA GLY A 112 35.50 41.69 21.55
C GLY A 112 34.63 41.81 20.28
N ILE A 113 34.26 43.03 19.92
CA ILE A 113 33.34 43.34 18.82
C ILE A 113 33.71 42.67 17.48
N TRP A 114 35.00 42.52 17.16
CA TRP A 114 35.43 41.88 15.92
C TRP A 114 35.14 40.38 15.91
N LEU A 115 35.35 39.71 17.04
CA LEU A 115 35.02 38.29 17.19
C LEU A 115 33.51 38.06 17.31
N THR A 116 32.77 38.99 17.91
CA THR A 116 31.29 38.94 17.93
C THR A 116 30.72 39.02 16.52
N LYS A 117 31.20 39.96 15.70
CA LYS A 117 30.76 40.08 14.30
C LYS A 117 31.17 38.89 13.45
N LEU A 118 32.34 38.32 13.70
CA LEU A 118 32.78 37.09 13.05
C LEU A 118 31.73 35.98 13.25
N GLN A 119 31.30 35.74 14.49
CA GLN A 119 30.26 34.75 14.79
C GLN A 119 28.90 35.08 14.18
N GLN A 120 28.54 36.36 14.08
CA GLN A 120 27.28 36.77 13.45
C GLN A 120 27.27 36.56 11.92
N VAL A 121 28.43 36.68 11.26
CA VAL A 121 28.57 36.45 9.82
C VAL A 121 28.59 34.96 9.46
N CYS A 122 29.12 34.12 10.35
CA CYS A 122 29.31 32.68 10.09
C CYS A 122 28.04 31.97 9.57
N PRO A 123 26.87 32.06 10.23
CA PRO A 123 25.66 31.38 9.76
C PRO A 123 25.23 31.78 8.34
N THR A 124 25.46 33.04 7.96
CA THR A 124 25.11 33.54 6.62
C THR A 124 26.00 32.92 5.57
N LEU A 125 27.31 32.89 5.81
CA LEU A 125 28.28 32.26 4.91
C LEU A 125 28.07 30.74 4.84
N THR A 126 27.82 30.07 5.97
CA THR A 126 27.50 28.64 6.01
C THR A 126 26.30 28.33 5.12
N LYS A 127 25.21 29.10 5.25
CA LYS A 127 23.99 28.90 4.46
C LYS A 127 24.24 29.10 2.96
N GLU A 128 25.02 30.10 2.58
CA GLU A 128 25.41 30.33 1.19
C GLU A 128 26.19 29.12 0.63
N LEU A 129 27.18 28.62 1.37
CA LEU A 129 27.98 27.47 0.97
C LEU A 129 27.15 26.17 0.89
N GLN A 130 26.20 25.96 1.81
CA GLN A 130 25.24 24.85 1.71
C GLN A 130 24.35 24.96 0.47
N THR A 131 23.89 26.17 0.14
CA THR A 131 23.07 26.42 -1.05
C THR A 131 23.85 26.11 -2.32
N ASN A 132 25.13 26.51 -2.39
CA ASN A 132 26.01 26.17 -3.52
C ASN A 132 26.11 24.64 -3.75
N ILE A 133 26.16 23.85 -2.68
CA ILE A 133 26.18 22.38 -2.75
C ILE A 133 24.83 21.85 -3.28
N ASP A 134 23.72 22.34 -2.73
CA ASP A 134 22.37 21.90 -3.13
C ASP A 134 22.07 22.26 -4.59
N ASP A 135 22.47 23.45 -5.05
CA ASP A 135 22.35 23.90 -6.43
C ASP A 135 23.22 23.04 -7.37
N TYR A 136 24.42 22.66 -6.94
CA TYR A 136 25.30 21.77 -7.69
C TYR A 136 24.71 20.38 -7.88
N ILE A 137 24.18 19.77 -6.81
CA ILE A 137 23.46 18.48 -6.86
C ILE A 137 22.27 18.58 -7.80
N THR A 138 21.46 19.64 -7.64
CA THR A 138 20.27 19.87 -8.46
C THR A 138 20.63 19.92 -9.94
N ARG A 139 21.69 20.66 -10.29
CA ARG A 139 22.20 20.75 -11.66
C ARG A 139 22.66 19.40 -12.20
N LEU A 140 23.51 18.65 -11.48
CA LEU A 140 23.98 17.33 -11.93
C LEU A 140 22.86 16.30 -12.16
N LEU A 141 21.67 16.57 -11.60
CA LEU A 141 20.47 15.76 -11.77
C LEU A 141 19.47 16.34 -12.77
N VAL A 142 19.85 17.36 -13.54
CA VAL A 142 19.10 17.84 -14.70
C VAL A 142 19.51 17.02 -15.94
N PRO A 143 18.57 16.33 -16.62
CA PRO A 143 18.88 15.40 -17.71
C PRO A 143 19.54 16.06 -18.93
N SER A 144 19.37 17.36 -19.13
CA SER A 144 20.04 18.09 -20.22
C SER A 144 21.52 18.35 -19.95
N GLU A 145 21.99 18.25 -18.71
CA GLU A 145 23.39 18.54 -18.36
C GLU A 145 24.36 17.50 -18.95
N PRO A 146 25.55 17.91 -19.44
CA PRO A 146 26.56 17.00 -20.01
C PRO A 146 26.98 15.86 -19.09
N HIS A 147 27.02 16.13 -17.78
CA HIS A 147 27.45 15.19 -16.75
C HIS A 147 26.28 14.65 -15.92
N PHE A 148 25.07 14.67 -16.50
CA PHE A 148 23.89 14.15 -15.85
C PHE A 148 24.06 12.68 -15.48
N SER A 149 23.94 12.36 -14.20
CA SER A 149 23.62 11.03 -13.68
C SER A 149 23.62 11.03 -12.16
N ILE A 150 22.94 10.04 -11.58
CA ILE A 150 23.02 9.75 -10.14
C ILE A 150 24.47 9.39 -9.77
N ARG A 151 25.16 8.61 -10.60
CA ARG A 151 26.57 8.24 -10.37
C ARG A 151 27.50 9.45 -10.33
N SER A 152 27.41 10.35 -11.31
CA SER A 152 28.24 11.57 -11.34
C SER A 152 27.97 12.48 -10.14
N THR A 153 26.72 12.52 -9.68
CA THR A 153 26.36 13.25 -8.46
C THR A 153 27.06 12.67 -7.23
N ARG A 154 27.05 11.34 -7.07
CA ARG A 154 27.75 10.66 -5.96
C ARG A 154 29.26 10.84 -6.03
N ASP A 155 29.85 10.64 -7.21
CA ASP A 155 31.27 10.82 -7.45
C ASP A 155 31.71 12.27 -7.14
N GLY A 156 30.89 13.26 -7.52
CA GLY A 156 31.13 14.66 -7.20
C GLY A 156 31.00 14.99 -5.70
N LEU A 157 30.05 14.36 -4.99
CA LEU A 157 29.90 14.54 -3.54
C LEU A 157 31.03 13.88 -2.75
N ASP A 158 31.50 12.71 -3.16
CA ASP A 158 32.65 12.03 -2.55
C ASP A 158 33.94 12.86 -2.70
N ALA A 159 34.18 13.40 -3.91
CA ALA A 159 35.30 14.30 -4.16
C ALA A 159 35.21 15.59 -3.31
N LEU A 160 34.01 16.17 -3.17
CA LEU A 160 33.78 17.33 -2.31
C LEU A 160 34.00 17.01 -0.83
N GLN A 161 33.53 15.85 -0.36
CA GLN A 161 33.74 15.39 1.00
C GLN A 161 35.24 15.22 1.31
N HIS A 162 35.99 14.63 0.39
CA HIS A 162 37.44 14.49 0.50
C HIS A 162 38.14 15.85 0.57
N GLU A 163 37.71 16.81 -0.27
CA GLU A 163 38.27 18.17 -0.24
C GLU A 163 37.96 18.88 1.07
N LEU A 164 36.74 18.76 1.60
CA LEU A 164 36.37 19.30 2.91
C LEU A 164 37.19 18.68 4.06
N HIS A 165 37.53 17.38 4.00
CA HIS A 165 38.43 16.76 4.98
C HIS A 165 39.86 17.31 4.87
N ASN A 166 40.36 17.53 3.66
CA ASN A 166 41.66 18.18 3.46
C ASN A 166 41.66 19.60 4.03
N TYR A 167 40.59 20.36 3.81
CA TYR A 167 40.40 21.69 4.41
C TYR A 167 40.42 21.67 5.93
N GLN A 168 39.67 20.74 6.53
CA GLN A 168 39.60 20.57 7.98
C GLN A 168 40.98 20.29 8.57
N ARG A 169 41.74 19.36 7.97
CA ARG A 169 43.10 19.02 8.41
C ARG A 169 44.02 20.23 8.35
N ASN A 170 44.02 20.96 7.22
CA ASN A 170 44.85 22.15 7.06
C ASN A 170 44.52 23.22 8.13
N LEU A 171 43.24 23.47 8.37
CA LEU A 171 42.81 24.42 9.42
C LEU A 171 43.22 23.97 10.83
N GLN A 172 43.10 22.67 11.15
CA GLN A 172 43.53 22.13 12.44
C GLN A 172 45.05 22.26 12.63
N GLU A 173 45.84 21.96 11.60
CA GLU A 173 47.29 22.15 11.61
C GLU A 173 47.66 23.62 11.82
N GLU A 174 47.01 24.55 11.10
CA GLU A 174 47.22 25.99 11.28
C GLU A 174 46.85 26.48 12.69
N ILE A 175 45.68 26.08 13.21
CA ILE A 175 45.23 26.43 14.57
C ILE A 175 46.22 25.92 15.62
N ALA A 176 46.71 24.68 15.48
CA ALA A 176 47.71 24.11 16.38
C ALA A 176 49.03 24.89 16.36
N ASN A 177 49.48 25.28 15.15
CA ASN A 177 50.71 26.07 14.95
C ASN A 177 50.57 27.51 15.45
N PHE A 178 49.36 28.07 15.52
CA PHE A 178 49.11 29.43 16.01
C PHE A 178 49.33 29.60 17.52
N GLY A 179 49.41 28.54 18.33
CA GLY A 179 49.80 28.64 19.75
C GLY A 179 48.78 29.36 20.65
N GLY A 180 47.50 29.36 20.26
CA GLY A 180 46.39 29.86 21.08
C GLY A 180 46.16 31.38 21.07
N MET A 181 45.08 31.81 21.72
CA MET A 181 44.71 33.23 21.86
C MET A 181 45.67 33.94 22.81
N ARG A 182 46.12 35.13 22.41
CA ARG A 182 46.90 36.04 23.25
C ARG A 182 45.98 36.67 24.28
N ARG A 183 46.50 36.83 25.49
CA ARG A 183 45.76 37.39 26.63
C ARG A 183 46.16 38.84 26.90
N LEU A 184 45.38 39.51 27.75
CA LEU A 184 45.69 40.87 28.15
C LEU A 184 47.05 40.95 28.87
N GLU A 185 47.44 39.90 29.59
CA GLU A 185 48.73 39.82 30.26
C GLU A 185 49.91 39.84 29.28
N ASP A 186 49.75 39.26 28.07
CA ASP A 186 50.77 39.29 27.03
C ASP A 186 50.97 40.72 26.52
N LEU A 187 49.87 41.45 26.31
CA LEU A 187 49.88 42.87 25.96
C LEU A 187 50.56 43.70 27.06
N GLU A 188 50.16 43.49 28.31
CA GLU A 188 50.69 44.24 29.45
C GLU A 188 52.16 43.94 29.72
N LYS A 189 52.63 42.72 29.46
CA LYS A 189 54.06 42.40 29.50
C LYS A 189 54.83 43.20 28.44
N LYS A 190 54.36 43.18 27.18
CA LYS A 190 54.96 43.97 26.09
C LYS A 190 55.01 45.46 26.39
N TRP A 191 53.94 45.99 26.99
CA TRP A 191 53.89 47.40 27.39
C TRP A 191 54.82 47.71 28.56
N ARG A 192 54.86 46.88 29.62
CA ARG A 192 55.76 47.08 30.76
C ARG A 192 57.24 47.05 30.35
N ASP A 193 57.61 46.11 29.48
CA ASP A 193 58.98 46.03 28.96
C ASP A 193 59.35 47.31 28.18
N ALA A 194 58.43 47.81 27.35
CA ALA A 194 58.63 49.07 26.61
C ALA A 194 58.66 50.29 27.54
N GLU A 195 57.79 50.34 28.55
CA GLU A 195 57.72 51.42 29.54
C GLU A 195 59.04 51.54 30.32
N GLN A 196 59.64 50.41 30.73
CA GLN A 196 60.96 50.40 31.35
C GLN A 196 62.03 50.99 30.43
N ILE A 197 62.08 50.56 29.17
CA ILE A 197 63.05 51.08 28.19
C ILE A 197 62.85 52.60 27.96
N LEU A 198 61.59 53.04 27.89
CA LEU A 198 61.24 54.46 27.73
C LEU A 198 61.66 55.28 28.96
N GLN A 199 61.45 54.77 30.18
CA GLN A 199 61.93 55.39 31.42
C GLN A 199 63.45 55.47 31.47
N ASP A 200 64.16 54.42 31.05
CA ASP A 200 65.63 54.41 30.98
C ASP A 200 66.16 55.47 29.99
N ILE A 201 65.45 55.69 28.87
CA ILE A 201 65.76 56.77 27.91
C ILE A 201 65.58 58.15 28.57
N GLU A 202 64.54 58.33 29.39
CA GLU A 202 64.33 59.58 30.12
C GLU A 202 65.42 59.84 31.18
N GLN A 203 65.83 58.80 31.91
CA GLN A 203 66.81 58.89 33.00
C GLN A 203 68.26 59.09 32.54
N LYS A 204 68.60 58.78 31.28
CA LYS A 204 69.96 59.05 30.73
C LYS A 204 70.29 60.55 30.77
N ALA A 205 71.46 60.92 31.26
CA ALA A 205 71.90 62.32 31.27
C ALA A 205 71.96 62.89 29.83
N ALA A 206 71.32 64.04 29.60
CA ALA A 206 71.30 64.66 28.27
C ALA A 206 72.63 65.39 28.00
N LEU A 207 73.47 64.84 27.13
CA LEU A 207 74.64 65.54 26.61
C LEU A 207 74.22 66.55 25.53
N PRO A 208 74.67 67.83 25.57
CA PRO A 208 74.09 68.93 24.78
C PRO A 208 74.16 68.79 23.26
N PHE A 209 74.94 67.84 22.73
CA PHE A 209 75.12 67.64 21.28
C PHE A 209 74.97 66.17 20.83
N LEU A 210 74.63 65.23 21.73
CA LEU A 210 74.54 63.77 21.46
C LEU A 210 73.21 63.13 21.93
N SER A 211 72.34 63.89 22.60
CA SER A 211 71.09 63.39 23.18
C SER A 211 69.96 63.27 22.14
N ASN A 212 69.89 62.14 21.42
CA ASN A 212 68.78 61.83 20.50
C ASN A 212 67.61 61.09 21.19
N LYS A 213 67.22 61.51 22.41
CA LYS A 213 66.18 60.87 23.23
C LYS A 213 64.84 60.75 22.50
N ASN A 214 64.47 61.76 21.71
CA ASN A 214 63.26 61.73 20.89
C ASN A 214 63.27 60.58 19.89
N SER A 215 64.34 60.43 19.09
CA SER A 215 64.42 59.34 18.11
C SER A 215 64.41 57.96 18.77
N GLN A 216 65.09 57.81 19.92
CA GLN A 216 65.10 56.56 20.67
C GLN A 216 63.70 56.21 21.21
N ALA A 217 63.02 57.16 21.83
CA ALA A 217 61.66 56.97 22.34
C ALA A 217 60.65 56.69 21.21
N GLN A 218 60.76 57.42 20.09
CA GLN A 218 59.91 57.19 18.92
C GLN A 218 60.13 55.81 18.29
N THR A 219 61.38 55.36 18.22
CA THR A 219 61.73 54.04 17.69
C THR A 219 61.12 52.94 18.55
N GLU A 220 61.26 53.07 19.87
CA GLU A 220 60.71 52.12 20.84
C GLU A 220 59.18 52.10 20.85
N ALA A 221 58.55 53.29 20.83
CA ALA A 221 57.09 53.42 20.72
C ALA A 221 56.55 52.80 19.41
N LYS A 222 57.25 52.98 18.28
CA LYS A 222 56.91 52.33 17.01
C LYS A 222 57.12 50.81 17.08
N ARG A 223 58.17 50.33 17.75
CA ARG A 223 58.42 48.90 17.96
C ARG A 223 57.26 48.26 18.72
N VAL A 224 56.90 48.78 19.89
CA VAL A 224 55.80 48.22 20.70
C VAL A 224 54.45 48.35 19.99
N LEU A 225 54.18 49.44 19.27
CA LEU A 225 52.96 49.58 18.46
C LEU A 225 52.85 48.46 17.40
N ARG A 226 53.95 48.11 16.73
CA ARG A 226 53.96 46.98 15.78
C ARG A 226 53.68 45.67 16.51
N GLU A 227 54.35 45.42 17.62
CA GLU A 227 54.14 44.17 18.39
C GLU A 227 52.70 44.03 18.89
N VAL A 228 52.09 45.11 19.39
CA VAL A 228 50.67 45.12 19.78
C VAL A 228 49.76 44.90 18.58
N CYS A 229 50.04 45.53 17.44
CA CYS A 229 49.28 45.32 16.21
C CYS A 229 49.31 43.85 15.78
N GLU A 230 50.47 43.20 15.88
CA GLU A 230 50.60 41.77 15.58
C GLU A 230 49.85 40.90 16.60
N LEU A 231 49.83 41.24 17.90
CA LEU A 231 48.99 40.54 18.89
C LEU A 231 47.49 40.66 18.58
N ILE A 232 47.04 41.84 18.16
CA ILE A 232 45.62 42.09 17.82
C ILE A 232 45.23 41.30 16.57
N LYS A 233 46.07 41.33 15.53
CA LYS A 233 45.87 40.55 14.29
C LYS A 233 45.89 39.06 14.55
N HIS A 234 46.82 38.59 15.40
CA HIS A 234 46.93 37.19 15.80
C HIS A 234 45.61 36.66 16.35
N ASN A 235 45.00 37.36 17.31
CA ASN A 235 43.73 36.94 17.90
C ASN A 235 42.59 36.92 16.87
N PHE A 236 42.52 37.94 16.01
CA PHE A 236 41.49 37.98 14.96
C PHE A 236 41.66 36.83 13.95
N GLN A 237 42.88 36.59 13.47
CA GLN A 237 43.20 35.51 12.54
C GLN A 237 42.90 34.13 13.13
N LEU A 238 43.29 33.90 14.38
CA LEU A 238 42.96 32.65 15.06
C LEU A 238 41.44 32.46 15.19
N GLY A 239 40.70 33.54 15.49
CA GLY A 239 39.23 33.50 15.48
C GLY A 239 38.68 33.12 14.12
N VAL A 240 39.18 33.72 13.03
CA VAL A 240 38.77 33.39 11.65
C VAL A 240 39.01 31.91 11.35
N LEU A 241 40.16 31.36 11.72
CA LEU A 241 40.48 29.93 11.49
C LEU A 241 39.53 29.01 12.29
N GLN A 242 39.29 29.33 13.56
CA GLN A 242 38.39 28.54 14.42
C GLN A 242 36.96 28.52 13.91
N GLU A 243 36.44 29.67 13.49
CA GLU A 243 35.08 29.77 12.94
C GLU A 243 35.01 29.14 11.53
N SER A 244 36.05 29.26 10.71
CA SER A 244 36.14 28.56 9.41
C SER A 244 36.12 27.04 9.58
N LEU A 245 36.78 26.51 10.63
CA LEU A 245 36.73 25.09 10.96
C LEU A 245 35.30 24.66 11.30
N GLN A 246 34.55 25.46 12.07
CA GLN A 246 33.14 25.17 12.35
C GLN A 246 32.28 25.17 11.08
N ILE A 247 32.51 26.10 10.15
CA ILE A 247 31.83 26.12 8.86
C ILE A 247 32.12 24.82 8.09
N VAL A 248 33.39 24.41 8.00
CA VAL A 248 33.79 23.17 7.32
C VAL A 248 33.14 21.94 7.97
N ASP A 249 33.09 21.86 9.30
CA ASP A 249 32.43 20.75 10.01
C ASP A 249 30.93 20.68 9.70
N ILE A 250 30.25 21.83 9.59
CA ILE A 250 28.83 21.89 9.19
C ILE A 250 28.66 21.46 7.73
N LEU A 251 29.55 21.90 6.84
CA LEU A 251 29.51 21.53 5.42
C LEU A 251 29.75 20.03 5.21
N GLN A 252 30.68 19.41 5.95
CA GLN A 252 30.90 17.97 5.91
C GLN A 252 29.64 17.19 6.31
N LYS A 253 28.96 17.62 7.37
CA LYS A 253 27.67 17.00 7.78
C LYS A 253 26.59 17.18 6.72
N HIS A 254 26.56 18.36 6.08
CA HIS A 254 25.62 18.65 4.99
C HIS A 254 25.86 17.76 3.77
N VAL A 255 27.12 17.65 3.31
CA VAL A 255 27.51 16.78 2.21
C VAL A 255 27.20 15.32 2.54
N GLN A 256 27.54 14.83 3.73
CA GLN A 256 27.22 13.47 4.17
C GLN A 256 25.70 13.20 4.18
N SER A 257 24.89 14.16 4.63
CA SER A 257 23.43 14.05 4.60
C SER A 257 22.92 13.95 3.16
N ARG A 258 23.44 14.78 2.25
CA ARG A 258 23.06 14.76 0.84
C ARG A 258 23.51 13.48 0.13
N ASP A 259 24.73 13.01 0.37
CA ASP A 259 25.22 11.74 -0.17
C ASP A 259 24.33 10.57 0.27
N SER A 260 23.91 10.53 1.54
CA SER A 260 22.99 9.51 2.05
C SER A 260 21.64 9.52 1.32
N GLN A 261 21.09 10.71 1.03
CA GLN A 261 19.83 10.84 0.29
C GLN A 261 19.99 10.43 -1.18
N VAL A 262 21.09 10.85 -1.84
CA VAL A 262 21.40 10.44 -3.23
C VAL A 262 21.62 8.92 -3.30
N ALA A 263 22.28 8.31 -2.30
CA ALA A 263 22.49 6.88 -2.22
C ALA A 263 21.15 6.11 -2.05
N ALA A 264 20.25 6.59 -1.20
CA ALA A 264 18.92 6.02 -1.05
C ALA A 264 18.13 6.07 -2.37
N PHE A 265 18.17 7.21 -3.07
CA PHE A 265 17.56 7.35 -4.39
C PHE A 265 18.21 6.42 -5.43
N ASN A 266 19.54 6.31 -5.43
CA ASN A 266 20.27 5.36 -6.28
C ASN A 266 19.80 3.91 -6.07
N SER A 267 19.66 3.48 -4.82
CA SER A 267 19.16 2.14 -4.49
C SER A 267 17.72 1.93 -4.96
N LEU A 268 16.85 2.94 -4.85
CA LEU A 268 15.49 2.88 -5.37
C LEU A 268 15.51 2.67 -6.90
N VAL A 269 16.34 3.42 -7.61
CA VAL A 269 16.47 3.36 -9.08
C VAL A 269 17.10 2.05 -9.54
N GLU A 270 18.10 1.50 -8.83
CA GLU A 270 18.62 0.14 -9.10
C GLU A 270 17.55 -0.94 -8.85
N ASN A 271 16.73 -0.81 -7.80
CA ASN A 271 15.62 -1.73 -7.57
C ASN A 271 14.58 -1.67 -8.70
N LEU A 272 14.31 -0.49 -9.26
CA LEU A 272 13.47 -0.34 -10.45
C LEU A 272 14.08 -1.03 -11.67
N LYS A 273 15.38 -0.85 -11.89
CA LYS A 273 16.11 -1.54 -12.97
C LYS A 273 15.98 -3.05 -12.84
N SER A 274 16.24 -3.60 -11.65
CA SER A 274 16.05 -5.04 -11.39
C SER A 274 14.60 -5.48 -11.56
N GLY A 275 13.63 -4.62 -11.20
CA GLY A 275 12.20 -4.86 -11.43
C GLY A 275 11.86 -5.00 -12.90
N TYR A 276 12.31 -4.06 -13.74
CA TYR A 276 12.13 -4.11 -15.18
C TYR A 276 12.86 -5.29 -15.84
N GLU A 277 14.08 -5.61 -15.40
CA GLU A 277 14.84 -6.79 -15.87
C GLU A 277 14.13 -8.10 -15.50
N LYS A 278 13.54 -8.17 -14.30
CA LYS A 278 12.74 -9.33 -13.88
C LYS A 278 11.48 -9.44 -14.73
N GLN A 279 10.72 -8.36 -14.90
CA GLN A 279 9.53 -8.35 -15.76
C GLN A 279 9.86 -8.76 -17.20
N GLU A 280 11.01 -8.35 -17.74
CA GLU A 280 11.45 -8.80 -19.06
C GLU A 280 11.68 -10.31 -19.10
N LYS A 281 12.35 -10.88 -18.09
CA LYS A 281 12.56 -12.32 -18.00
C LYS A 281 11.26 -13.09 -17.84
N ASP A 282 10.37 -12.63 -16.95
CA ASP A 282 9.07 -13.24 -16.72
C ASP A 282 8.23 -13.22 -18.01
N LEU A 283 8.23 -12.11 -18.77
CA LEU A 283 7.58 -11.99 -20.08
C LEU A 283 8.19 -12.92 -21.15
N GLN A 284 9.49 -13.16 -21.12
CA GLN A 284 10.14 -14.13 -22.00
C GLN A 284 9.85 -15.59 -21.61
N GLN A 285 9.61 -15.85 -20.33
CA GLN A 285 9.35 -17.18 -19.76
C GLN A 285 7.87 -17.59 -19.75
N LEU A 286 6.94 -16.62 -19.88
CA LEU A 286 5.50 -16.86 -20.09
C LEU A 286 5.19 -17.86 -21.21
N ASN A 287 6.14 -18.10 -22.12
CA ASN A 287 6.10 -19.09 -23.19
C ASN A 287 6.11 -20.56 -22.73
N PHE A 288 6.43 -20.88 -21.47
CA PHE A 288 6.71 -22.28 -21.08
C PHE A 288 5.77 -22.88 -20.01
N ASP A 289 5.15 -22.07 -19.14
CA ASP A 289 4.51 -22.63 -17.93
C ASP A 289 2.98 -22.46 -17.82
N GLU A 290 2.31 -21.50 -18.50
CA GLU A 290 0.89 -21.18 -18.19
C GLU A 290 -0.08 -20.95 -19.38
N MET A 291 0.37 -20.87 -20.64
CA MET A 291 -0.53 -20.72 -21.80
C MET A 291 -0.41 -21.87 -22.81
N SER A 292 -1.54 -22.48 -23.18
CA SER A 292 -1.69 -23.23 -24.43
C SER A 292 -1.70 -22.24 -25.61
N GLY A 293 -0.54 -21.75 -26.02
CA GLY A 293 -0.42 -20.76 -27.10
C GLY A 293 1.02 -20.56 -27.57
N GLU A 294 1.21 -19.96 -28.75
CA GLU A 294 2.53 -19.67 -29.32
C GLU A 294 2.73 -18.16 -29.46
N ALA A 295 3.75 -17.62 -28.80
CA ALA A 295 4.15 -16.23 -28.99
C ALA A 295 4.90 -16.08 -30.32
N ILE A 296 4.36 -15.26 -31.22
CA ILE A 296 4.92 -14.97 -32.55
C ILE A 296 5.78 -13.68 -32.50
N PHE A 297 6.48 -13.46 -31.39
CA PHE A 297 7.40 -12.33 -31.22
C PHE A 297 8.82 -12.87 -31.09
N ASP A 298 9.63 -12.66 -32.11
CA ASP A 298 11.05 -12.95 -32.03
C ASP A 298 11.79 -11.81 -31.33
N ASN A 299 12.91 -12.13 -30.67
CA ASN A 299 13.74 -11.11 -30.01
C ASN A 299 14.20 -9.99 -30.96
N GLU A 300 14.36 -10.30 -32.24
CA GLU A 300 14.72 -9.34 -33.29
C GLU A 300 13.62 -8.30 -33.54
N ASP A 301 12.35 -8.68 -33.41
CA ASP A 301 11.22 -7.76 -33.55
C ASP A 301 11.12 -6.81 -32.36
N ILE A 302 11.38 -7.33 -31.15
CA ILE A 302 11.43 -6.51 -29.93
C ILE A 302 12.56 -5.47 -30.05
N GLU A 303 13.72 -5.89 -30.57
CA GLU A 303 14.85 -5.00 -30.79
C GLU A 303 14.57 -3.96 -31.88
N ARG A 304 13.94 -4.35 -33.00
CA ARG A 304 13.51 -3.41 -34.06
C ARG A 304 12.50 -2.40 -33.54
N CYS A 305 11.53 -2.83 -32.72
CA CYS A 305 10.58 -1.94 -32.07
C CYS A 305 11.30 -0.94 -31.15
N LEU A 306 12.25 -1.41 -30.34
CA LEU A 306 13.05 -0.55 -29.46
C LEU A 306 13.85 0.48 -30.25
N GLN A 307 14.56 0.08 -31.30
CA GLN A 307 15.36 0.98 -32.16
C GLN A 307 14.52 2.04 -32.86
N THR A 308 13.26 1.72 -33.17
CA THR A 308 12.37 2.69 -33.80
C THR A 308 11.74 3.64 -32.78
N MET A 309 11.41 3.15 -31.58
CA MET A 309 10.93 3.99 -30.47
C MET A 309 12.03 4.93 -29.96
N LEU A 310 13.26 4.40 -29.86
CA LEU A 310 14.46 5.08 -29.38
C LEU A 310 15.59 5.01 -30.44
N PRO A 311 15.54 5.85 -31.48
CA PRO A 311 16.62 5.96 -32.45
C PRO A 311 17.91 6.41 -31.74
N LYS A 312 19.05 5.80 -32.06
CA LYS A 312 20.33 6.09 -31.41
C LYS A 312 20.70 7.59 -31.47
N ASP A 313 20.41 8.25 -32.59
CA ASP A 313 20.76 9.66 -32.81
C ASP A 313 19.90 10.65 -31.99
N ASP A 314 18.77 10.20 -31.42
CA ASP A 314 17.82 11.05 -30.67
C ASP A 314 17.58 10.55 -29.23
N LEU A 315 18.27 9.47 -28.83
CA LEU A 315 18.04 8.75 -27.58
C LEU A 315 18.11 9.66 -26.36
N ARG A 316 19.15 10.51 -26.26
CA ARG A 316 19.28 11.47 -25.14
C ARG A 316 18.13 12.48 -25.11
N ARG A 317 17.74 13.03 -26.25
CA ARG A 317 16.65 14.03 -26.31
C ARG A 317 15.33 13.42 -25.87
N GLN A 318 15.05 12.18 -26.28
CA GLN A 318 13.86 11.44 -25.85
C GLN A 318 13.86 11.15 -24.34
N PHE A 319 15.01 10.76 -23.77
CA PHE A 319 15.10 10.56 -22.32
C PHE A 319 15.04 11.85 -21.51
N VAL A 320 15.59 12.96 -22.01
CA VAL A 320 15.41 14.30 -21.41
C VAL A 320 13.92 14.66 -21.37
N LEU A 321 13.20 14.45 -22.48
CA LEU A 321 11.76 14.70 -22.56
C LEU A 321 10.96 13.82 -21.60
N ALA A 322 11.24 12.52 -21.57
CA ALA A 322 10.58 11.58 -20.66
C ALA A 322 10.84 11.95 -19.19
N THR A 323 12.09 12.24 -18.83
CA THR A 323 12.47 12.66 -17.48
C THR A 323 11.79 13.97 -17.08
N SER A 324 11.70 14.92 -18.01
CA SER A 324 11.01 16.20 -17.77
C SER A 324 9.52 16.00 -17.53
N SER A 325 8.87 15.10 -18.28
CA SER A 325 7.44 14.77 -18.10
C SER A 325 7.17 14.08 -16.76
N ILE A 326 8.10 13.23 -16.32
CA ILE A 326 8.02 12.55 -15.01
C ILE A 326 8.25 13.54 -13.85
N THR A 327 9.12 14.53 -14.02
CA THR A 327 9.47 15.49 -12.97
C THR A 327 8.51 16.69 -12.90
N GLU A 328 7.81 17.04 -13.99
CA GLU A 328 6.88 18.17 -14.06
C GLU A 328 5.83 18.23 -12.92
N PRO A 329 5.15 17.13 -12.55
CA PRO A 329 4.17 17.15 -11.46
C PRO A 329 4.75 17.51 -10.08
N THR A 330 6.07 17.46 -9.93
CA THR A 330 6.74 17.84 -8.68
C THR A 330 6.81 19.36 -8.48
N GLY A 331 6.62 20.16 -9.54
CA GLY A 331 6.72 21.62 -9.51
C GLY A 331 8.13 22.15 -9.25
N ARG A 332 9.16 21.28 -9.23
CA ARG A 332 10.57 21.62 -8.91
C ARG A 332 11.50 21.59 -10.14
N GLY A 333 10.93 21.79 -11.32
CA GLY A 333 11.66 21.80 -12.59
C GLY A 333 11.99 20.40 -13.11
N GLN A 334 12.95 20.31 -14.03
CA GLN A 334 13.30 19.10 -14.78
C GLN A 334 14.28 18.17 -14.04
N SER A 335 14.69 18.52 -12.82
CA SER A 335 15.72 17.80 -12.07
C SER A 335 15.17 16.61 -11.29
N LEU A 336 15.92 15.51 -11.28
CA LEU A 336 15.64 14.36 -10.42
C LEU A 336 15.86 14.66 -8.93
N ALA A 337 16.47 15.79 -8.57
CA ALA A 337 16.66 16.20 -7.17
C ALA A 337 15.33 16.27 -6.38
N SER A 338 14.22 16.52 -7.09
CA SER A 338 12.86 16.50 -6.52
C SER A 338 12.49 15.15 -5.87
N PHE A 339 13.05 14.04 -6.36
CA PHE A 339 12.84 12.70 -5.79
C PHE A 339 13.77 12.39 -4.61
N ILE A 340 14.89 13.09 -4.49
CA ILE A 340 15.84 12.96 -3.37
C ILE A 340 15.28 13.62 -2.11
N ASP A 341 14.64 14.78 -2.26
CA ASP A 341 14.04 15.53 -1.15
C ASP A 341 12.68 14.94 -0.69
N ARG A 342 12.11 13.99 -1.42
CA ARG A 342 10.82 13.37 -1.08
C ARG A 342 11.06 12.16 -0.17
N GLU A 343 10.76 12.30 1.12
CA GLU A 343 10.84 11.22 2.11
C GLU A 343 9.95 9.98 1.80
N ARG A 344 9.13 9.96 0.75
CA ARG A 344 8.03 9.00 0.58
C ARG A 344 7.72 8.50 -0.84
N THR A 345 8.60 8.71 -1.82
CA THR A 345 8.35 8.10 -3.15
C THR A 345 8.64 6.61 -3.06
N THR A 346 7.61 5.77 -3.16
CA THR A 346 7.82 4.31 -3.18
C THR A 346 8.26 3.84 -4.56
N GLN A 347 8.93 2.69 -4.62
CA GLN A 347 9.31 2.06 -5.88
C GLN A 347 8.09 1.91 -6.82
N GLN A 348 6.95 1.43 -6.30
CA GLN A 348 5.74 1.23 -7.11
C GLN A 348 5.16 2.54 -7.65
N GLN A 349 5.21 3.62 -6.87
CA GLN A 349 4.75 4.94 -7.33
C GLN A 349 5.63 5.45 -8.47
N LEU A 350 6.95 5.41 -8.30
CA LEU A 350 7.88 5.88 -9.33
C LEU A 350 7.82 4.99 -10.59
N GLN A 351 7.67 3.68 -10.43
CA GLN A 351 7.48 2.75 -11.55
C GLN A 351 6.23 3.13 -12.35
N LYS A 352 5.09 3.31 -11.67
CA LYS A 352 3.84 3.71 -12.31
C LYS A 352 3.94 5.06 -13.02
N GLU A 353 4.62 6.05 -12.43
CA GLU A 353 4.85 7.34 -13.06
C GLU A 353 5.73 7.21 -14.32
N ILE A 354 6.79 6.39 -14.26
CA ILE A 354 7.63 6.09 -15.41
C ILE A 354 6.79 5.41 -16.50
N ASP A 355 6.08 4.34 -16.18
CA ASP A 355 5.29 3.53 -17.13
C ASP A 355 4.26 4.39 -17.87
N VAL A 356 3.47 5.19 -17.14
CA VAL A 356 2.45 6.07 -17.73
C VAL A 356 3.07 7.08 -18.70
N ASN A 357 4.19 7.69 -18.34
CA ASN A 357 4.86 8.67 -19.19
C ASN A 357 5.54 8.02 -20.40
N VAL A 358 6.17 6.85 -20.21
CA VAL A 358 6.76 6.07 -21.29
C VAL A 358 5.69 5.66 -22.29
N ASP A 359 4.57 5.12 -21.82
CA ASP A 359 3.47 4.73 -22.69
C ASP A 359 2.91 5.93 -23.45
N SER A 360 2.65 7.06 -22.76
CA SER A 360 2.14 8.26 -23.41
C SER A 360 3.08 8.82 -24.50
N LEU A 361 4.39 8.73 -24.32
CA LEU A 361 5.36 9.32 -25.25
C LEU A 361 5.74 8.38 -26.41
N PHE A 362 5.76 7.07 -26.16
CA PHE A 362 6.34 6.10 -27.10
C PHE A 362 5.32 5.11 -27.69
N ALA A 363 4.11 4.95 -27.13
CA ALA A 363 3.13 3.96 -27.61
C ALA A 363 2.70 4.18 -29.06
N SER A 364 2.43 5.42 -29.46
CA SER A 364 2.02 5.75 -30.82
C SER A 364 3.06 5.35 -31.88
N ARG A 365 4.36 5.42 -31.54
CA ARG A 365 5.46 5.00 -32.44
C ARG A 365 5.55 3.49 -32.59
N GLY A 366 5.16 2.74 -31.55
CA GLY A 366 5.13 1.28 -31.57
C GLY A 366 3.98 0.69 -32.39
N ILE A 367 2.79 1.28 -32.28
CA ILE A 367 1.57 0.77 -32.92
C ILE A 367 1.71 0.69 -34.45
N SER A 368 2.45 1.62 -35.06
CA SER A 368 2.68 1.60 -36.52
C SER A 368 3.64 0.52 -37.02
N ILE A 369 4.34 -0.20 -36.12
CA ILE A 369 5.42 -1.14 -36.46
C ILE A 369 5.01 -2.58 -36.18
N VAL A 370 4.17 -2.79 -35.17
CA VAL A 370 3.69 -4.11 -34.76
C VAL A 370 2.73 -4.62 -35.84
N ASN A 371 3.19 -5.54 -36.69
CA ASN A 371 2.32 -6.29 -37.60
C ASN A 371 1.26 -7.06 -36.79
N SER A 372 0.06 -7.24 -37.35
CA SER A 372 -0.97 -8.07 -36.73
C SER A 372 -0.50 -9.51 -36.53
N VAL A 373 -1.03 -10.20 -35.52
CA VAL A 373 -0.69 -11.61 -35.24
C VAL A 373 -0.95 -12.51 -36.44
N ILE A 374 -2.03 -12.26 -37.20
CA ILE A 374 -2.30 -12.98 -38.45
C ILE A 374 -1.16 -12.75 -39.45
N LYS A 375 -0.76 -11.51 -39.70
CA LYS A 375 0.29 -11.20 -40.66
C LYS A 375 1.62 -11.84 -40.27
N ARG A 376 1.95 -11.85 -38.98
CA ARG A 376 3.14 -12.51 -38.45
C ARG A 376 3.09 -14.02 -38.59
N PHE A 377 1.98 -14.64 -38.22
CA PHE A 377 1.77 -16.08 -38.40
C PHE A 377 2.00 -16.47 -39.87
N MET A 378 1.45 -15.69 -40.79
CA MET A 378 1.65 -15.92 -42.22
C MET A 378 3.09 -15.70 -42.66
N GLN A 379 3.86 -14.81 -42.05
CA GLN A 379 5.27 -14.59 -42.37
C GLN A 379 6.20 -15.65 -41.77
N ASN A 380 5.96 -16.07 -40.53
CA ASN A 380 6.85 -16.95 -39.77
C ASN A 380 6.82 -18.41 -40.25
N TYR A 381 5.68 -18.89 -40.78
CA TYR A 381 5.59 -20.23 -41.32
C TYR A 381 5.53 -20.23 -42.86
N SER A 382 6.27 -21.16 -43.45
CA SER A 382 6.19 -21.44 -44.89
C SER A 382 4.78 -21.88 -45.27
N LEU A 383 4.37 -21.63 -46.53
CA LEU A 383 3.04 -21.99 -47.03
C LEU A 383 2.64 -23.45 -46.73
N ALA A 384 3.59 -24.38 -46.78
CA ALA A 384 3.34 -25.79 -46.52
C ALA A 384 3.22 -26.16 -45.03
N ALA A 385 3.73 -25.32 -44.12
CA ALA A 385 3.76 -25.58 -42.68
C ALA A 385 2.63 -24.88 -41.91
N ARG A 386 2.03 -23.82 -42.48
CA ARG A 386 1.01 -23.00 -41.80
C ARG A 386 -0.20 -23.80 -41.33
N SER A 387 -0.77 -24.66 -42.18
CA SER A 387 -1.95 -25.47 -41.84
C SER A 387 -1.61 -26.50 -40.74
N THR A 388 -0.50 -27.21 -40.89
CA THR A 388 -0.02 -28.18 -39.89
C THR A 388 0.20 -27.54 -38.52
N ARG A 389 0.86 -26.38 -38.47
CA ARG A 389 1.13 -25.71 -37.19
C ARG A 389 -0.13 -25.16 -36.56
N LEU A 390 -1.01 -24.51 -37.33
CA LEU A 390 -2.27 -24.00 -36.78
C LEU A 390 -3.17 -25.14 -36.28
N ALA A 391 -3.20 -26.29 -36.97
CA ALA A 391 -3.88 -27.49 -36.50
C ALA A 391 -3.32 -27.97 -35.15
N GLN A 392 -1.98 -27.96 -35.00
CA GLN A 392 -1.32 -28.35 -33.77
C GLN A 392 -1.67 -27.39 -32.62
N ILE A 393 -1.64 -26.06 -32.83
CA ILE A 393 -2.04 -25.06 -31.83
C ILE A 393 -3.51 -25.29 -31.41
N MET A 394 -4.39 -25.53 -32.39
CA MET A 394 -5.80 -25.82 -32.11
C MET A 394 -6.01 -27.14 -31.35
N GLN A 395 -5.12 -28.12 -31.52
CA GLN A 395 -5.13 -29.39 -30.79
C GLN A 395 -4.59 -29.22 -29.36
N GLU A 396 -3.51 -28.47 -29.18
CA GLU A 396 -2.93 -28.11 -27.87
C GLU A 396 -3.92 -27.30 -27.00
N ALA A 397 -4.88 -26.63 -27.64
CA ALA A 397 -5.98 -25.91 -26.99
C ALA A 397 -7.24 -26.76 -26.72
N GLN A 398 -7.25 -28.07 -27.01
CA GLN A 398 -8.37 -28.95 -26.67
C GLN A 398 -8.36 -29.38 -25.19
N PRO A 399 -9.52 -29.80 -24.62
CA PRO A 399 -9.58 -30.32 -23.26
C PRO A 399 -8.63 -31.51 -23.04
N LEU A 400 -7.91 -31.51 -21.91
CA LEU A 400 -6.95 -32.56 -21.53
C LEU A 400 -7.57 -33.97 -21.44
N LEU A 401 -8.87 -34.07 -21.20
CA LEU A 401 -9.63 -35.31 -21.15
C LEU A 401 -10.66 -35.33 -22.28
N ASN A 402 -10.55 -36.31 -23.17
CA ASN A 402 -11.53 -36.52 -24.23
C ASN A 402 -12.89 -36.87 -23.63
N LEU A 403 -13.92 -36.10 -23.97
CA LEU A 403 -15.30 -36.44 -23.63
C LEU A 403 -15.70 -37.71 -24.39
N ASN A 404 -16.17 -38.73 -23.68
CA ASN A 404 -16.70 -39.94 -24.31
C ASN A 404 -18.12 -39.67 -24.82
N LEU A 405 -18.22 -39.15 -26.04
CA LEU A 405 -19.49 -38.87 -26.71
C LEU A 405 -20.29 -40.15 -27.05
N SER A 406 -19.68 -41.33 -26.89
CA SER A 406 -20.30 -42.65 -27.14
C SER A 406 -20.91 -43.28 -25.89
N ASP A 407 -20.91 -42.58 -24.76
CA ASP A 407 -21.54 -43.06 -23.53
C ASP A 407 -23.07 -43.16 -23.72
N PRO A 408 -23.71 -44.31 -23.42
CA PRO A 408 -25.16 -44.49 -23.60
C PRO A 408 -26.01 -43.53 -22.74
N TYR A 409 -25.42 -42.88 -21.75
CA TYR A 409 -26.07 -41.86 -20.95
C TYR A 409 -25.85 -40.45 -21.49
N PHE A 410 -24.89 -40.23 -22.39
CA PHE A 410 -24.63 -38.94 -23.03
C PHE A 410 -25.67 -38.64 -24.10
N CYS A 411 -26.47 -37.59 -23.89
CA CYS A 411 -27.36 -37.06 -24.92
C CYS A 411 -26.55 -36.21 -25.92
N ASP A 412 -26.45 -36.71 -27.16
CA ASP A 412 -25.77 -36.07 -28.30
C ASP A 412 -26.66 -34.96 -28.90
N ASP A 413 -26.45 -33.72 -28.44
CA ASP A 413 -27.13 -32.51 -28.92
C ASP A 413 -26.09 -31.53 -29.50
N PRO A 414 -26.24 -31.08 -30.76
CA PRO A 414 -25.36 -30.07 -31.37
C PRO A 414 -25.19 -28.79 -30.54
N ALA A 415 -26.16 -28.42 -29.70
CA ALA A 415 -26.09 -27.24 -28.84
C ALA A 415 -25.12 -27.39 -27.66
N LYS A 416 -24.66 -28.61 -27.33
CA LYS A 416 -23.70 -28.87 -26.25
C LYS A 416 -22.25 -28.60 -26.62
N SER A 417 -21.96 -28.34 -27.89
CA SER A 417 -20.62 -27.95 -28.33
C SER A 417 -20.68 -26.69 -29.17
N SER A 418 -19.90 -25.68 -28.79
CA SER A 418 -19.77 -24.44 -29.55
C SER A 418 -18.30 -24.17 -29.82
N LYS A 419 -18.02 -23.70 -31.03
CA LYS A 419 -16.69 -23.26 -31.42
C LYS A 419 -16.81 -21.85 -31.98
N LEU A 420 -15.94 -20.96 -31.53
CA LEU A 420 -15.83 -19.59 -32.04
C LEU A 420 -14.36 -19.27 -32.28
N VAL A 421 -14.11 -18.55 -33.38
CA VAL A 421 -12.76 -18.06 -33.70
C VAL A 421 -12.83 -16.55 -33.84
N GLY A 422 -12.23 -15.84 -32.88
CA GLY A 422 -12.19 -14.39 -32.80
C GLY A 422 -10.90 -13.83 -33.39
N PHE A 423 -10.99 -12.91 -34.34
CA PHE A 423 -9.82 -12.16 -34.86
C PHE A 423 -10.25 -10.84 -35.51
N LYS A 424 -9.31 -9.90 -35.66
CA LYS A 424 -9.57 -8.64 -36.38
C LYS A 424 -9.81 -8.90 -37.85
N ASP A 425 -11.02 -8.63 -38.30
CA ASP A 425 -11.41 -8.83 -39.68
C ASP A 425 -11.09 -7.60 -40.53
N THR A 426 -10.10 -7.71 -41.42
CA THR A 426 -9.68 -6.66 -42.36
C THR A 426 -9.62 -7.18 -43.79
N ASP A 427 -9.56 -6.25 -44.76
CA ASP A 427 -9.44 -6.55 -46.18
C ASP A 427 -8.02 -6.94 -46.65
N GLU A 428 -7.08 -7.08 -45.72
CA GLU A 428 -5.68 -7.42 -46.01
C GLU A 428 -5.54 -8.81 -46.64
N LEU A 429 -4.54 -8.98 -47.51
CA LEU A 429 -4.28 -10.23 -48.23
C LEU A 429 -4.02 -11.38 -47.25
N GLU A 430 -3.26 -11.11 -46.19
CA GLU A 430 -2.89 -12.07 -45.16
C GLU A 430 -4.12 -12.55 -44.37
N VAL A 431 -5.08 -11.67 -44.07
CA VAL A 431 -6.33 -12.03 -43.38
C VAL A 431 -7.23 -12.87 -44.29
N ARG A 432 -7.29 -12.57 -45.59
CA ARG A 432 -8.00 -13.42 -46.57
C ARG A 432 -7.36 -14.81 -46.68
N GLN A 433 -6.03 -14.87 -46.75
CA GLN A 433 -5.31 -16.15 -46.78
C GLN A 433 -5.50 -16.94 -45.47
N PHE A 434 -5.54 -16.27 -44.32
CA PHE A 434 -5.79 -16.91 -43.04
C PHE A 434 -7.21 -17.49 -42.95
N LYS A 435 -8.22 -16.76 -43.44
CA LYS A 435 -9.60 -17.27 -43.57
C LYS A 435 -9.69 -18.50 -44.49
N ILE A 436 -8.94 -18.49 -45.60
CA ILE A 436 -8.84 -19.65 -46.51
C ILE A 436 -8.22 -20.83 -45.78
N LEU A 437 -7.13 -20.62 -45.05
CA LEU A 437 -6.47 -21.66 -44.27
C LEU A 437 -7.40 -22.27 -43.21
N LEU A 438 -8.13 -21.44 -42.45
CA LEU A 438 -9.13 -21.92 -41.49
C LEU A 438 -10.26 -22.70 -42.17
N GLY A 439 -10.79 -22.20 -43.29
CA GLY A 439 -11.96 -22.78 -43.94
C GLY A 439 -11.65 -24.02 -44.79
N GLN A 440 -10.71 -23.90 -45.73
CA GLN A 440 -10.40 -24.93 -46.72
C GLN A 440 -9.43 -25.98 -46.19
N ASP A 441 -8.37 -25.57 -45.47
CA ASP A 441 -7.32 -26.49 -45.05
C ASP A 441 -7.64 -27.17 -43.70
N LEU A 442 -8.34 -26.45 -42.80
CA LEU A 442 -8.66 -26.93 -41.45
C LEU A 442 -10.15 -27.23 -41.20
N GLY A 443 -11.01 -27.00 -42.19
CA GLY A 443 -12.44 -27.36 -42.13
C GLY A 443 -13.26 -26.53 -41.13
N VAL A 444 -12.80 -25.35 -40.70
CA VAL A 444 -13.54 -24.48 -39.79
C VAL A 444 -14.56 -23.66 -40.57
N HIS A 445 -15.84 -23.87 -40.27
CA HIS A 445 -16.93 -23.18 -40.98
C HIS A 445 -16.94 -21.67 -40.71
N SER A 446 -17.16 -20.85 -41.74
CA SER A 446 -17.07 -19.38 -41.62
C SER A 446 -18.13 -18.77 -40.68
N SER A 447 -19.23 -19.47 -40.41
CA SER A 447 -20.27 -19.02 -39.47
C SER A 447 -19.78 -18.87 -38.02
N VAL A 448 -18.65 -19.51 -37.68
CA VAL A 448 -18.06 -19.42 -36.34
C VAL A 448 -17.03 -18.30 -36.20
N PHE A 449 -16.69 -17.60 -37.28
CA PHE A 449 -15.77 -16.48 -37.23
C PHE A 449 -16.44 -15.25 -36.60
N LYS A 450 -15.75 -14.61 -35.67
CA LYS A 450 -16.18 -13.39 -34.99
C LYS A 450 -15.13 -12.31 -35.15
N SER A 451 -15.55 -11.13 -35.59
CA SER A 451 -14.66 -9.98 -35.72
C SER A 451 -14.38 -9.39 -34.34
N THR A 452 -13.10 -9.13 -34.04
CA THR A 452 -12.62 -8.43 -32.83
C THR A 452 -11.93 -7.11 -33.22
N GLN A 453 -11.63 -6.25 -32.24
CA GLN A 453 -10.91 -4.99 -32.48
C GLN A 453 -9.38 -5.14 -32.33
N ALA A 454 -8.93 -6.16 -31.59
CA ALA A 454 -7.53 -6.43 -31.27
C ALA A 454 -6.82 -7.11 -32.45
N ASP A 455 -5.70 -6.52 -32.93
CA ASP A 455 -4.85 -7.10 -33.98
C ASP A 455 -3.69 -7.97 -33.44
N ASP A 456 -3.52 -7.99 -32.12
CA ASP A 456 -2.45 -8.66 -31.40
C ASP A 456 -2.84 -10.04 -30.85
N GLU A 457 -4.04 -10.54 -31.16
CA GLU A 457 -4.50 -11.86 -30.72
C GLU A 457 -5.44 -12.56 -31.73
N ILE A 458 -5.46 -13.89 -31.65
CA ILE A 458 -6.45 -14.76 -32.31
C ILE A 458 -7.01 -15.68 -31.22
N LEU A 459 -8.31 -15.64 -31.00
CA LEU A 459 -8.97 -16.36 -29.92
C LEU A 459 -9.69 -17.60 -30.47
N PHE A 460 -9.31 -18.78 -29.98
CA PHE A 460 -10.04 -20.02 -30.21
C PHE A 460 -10.84 -20.37 -28.95
N VAL A 461 -12.16 -20.26 -29.04
CA VAL A 461 -13.06 -20.59 -27.93
C VAL A 461 -13.80 -21.88 -28.27
N ASN A 462 -13.55 -22.93 -27.49
CA ASN A 462 -14.30 -24.18 -27.57
C ASN A 462 -15.07 -24.36 -26.26
N GLU A 463 -16.39 -24.47 -26.35
CA GLU A 463 -17.26 -24.79 -25.23
C GLU A 463 -17.80 -26.21 -25.42
N TYR A 464 -17.78 -27.00 -24.34
CA TYR A 464 -18.25 -28.39 -24.34
C TYR A 464 -19.19 -28.64 -23.17
N ALA A 465 -20.21 -29.48 -23.38
CA ALA A 465 -21.17 -29.91 -22.37
C ALA A 465 -21.87 -28.75 -21.61
N GLY A 466 -21.94 -27.57 -22.24
CA GLY A 466 -22.42 -26.35 -21.59
C GLY A 466 -23.92 -26.39 -21.36
N PHE A 467 -24.35 -26.55 -20.10
CA PHE A 467 -25.52 -25.82 -19.66
C PHE A 467 -25.17 -24.33 -19.75
N PRO A 468 -26.02 -23.45 -20.29
CA PRO A 468 -25.71 -22.03 -20.38
C PRO A 468 -25.86 -21.36 -19.00
N ILE A 469 -25.12 -21.82 -17.98
CA ILE A 469 -24.75 -20.97 -16.85
C ILE A 469 -23.60 -20.10 -17.33
N ARG A 470 -23.89 -19.26 -18.32
CA ARG A 470 -23.06 -18.09 -18.60
C ARG A 470 -22.87 -17.40 -17.25
N LEU A 471 -21.65 -16.97 -16.96
CA LEU A 471 -21.30 -16.03 -15.89
C LEU A 471 -22.18 -14.78 -16.04
N ILE A 472 -23.39 -14.81 -15.49
CA ILE A 472 -24.43 -13.79 -15.65
C ILE A 472 -24.82 -13.34 -14.26
N SER A 473 -24.64 -12.06 -14.02
CA SER A 473 -25.28 -11.36 -12.92
C SER A 473 -26.80 -11.56 -12.99
N SER A 474 -27.42 -12.00 -11.89
CA SER A 474 -28.88 -12.22 -11.70
C SER A 474 -29.41 -13.63 -12.01
N LEU A 475 -28.90 -14.67 -11.31
CA LEU A 475 -29.43 -16.05 -11.30
C LEU A 475 -30.96 -16.15 -11.15
N GLU A 476 -31.59 -15.27 -10.36
CA GLU A 476 -33.05 -15.23 -10.20
C GLU A 476 -33.83 -15.09 -11.51
N ARG A 477 -33.29 -14.36 -12.49
CA ARG A 477 -33.95 -14.14 -13.79
C ARG A 477 -33.98 -15.40 -14.65
N MET A 478 -33.11 -16.38 -14.35
CA MET A 478 -33.00 -17.65 -15.06
C MET A 478 -33.94 -18.72 -14.49
N ARG A 479 -34.57 -18.49 -13.33
CA ARG A 479 -35.45 -19.48 -12.69
C ARG A 479 -36.64 -19.89 -13.57
N ASN A 480 -37.32 -18.92 -14.20
CA ASN A 480 -38.46 -19.22 -15.07
C ASN A 480 -38.05 -19.93 -16.38
N PRO A 481 -36.97 -19.52 -17.08
CA PRO A 481 -36.39 -20.31 -18.16
C PRO A 481 -36.01 -21.73 -17.73
N TYR A 482 -35.32 -21.87 -16.59
CA TYR A 482 -34.93 -23.17 -16.04
C TYR A 482 -36.14 -24.08 -15.78
N LEU A 483 -37.16 -23.58 -15.08
CA LEU A 483 -38.40 -24.33 -14.83
C LEU A 483 -39.13 -24.69 -16.13
N ARG A 484 -39.07 -23.83 -17.16
CA ARG A 484 -39.64 -24.13 -18.47
C ARG A 484 -38.89 -25.27 -19.16
N GLU A 485 -37.57 -25.27 -19.09
CA GLU A 485 -36.72 -26.34 -19.64
C GLU A 485 -36.88 -27.64 -18.82
N GLN A 486 -36.94 -27.57 -17.49
CA GLN A 486 -37.18 -28.71 -16.61
C GLN A 486 -38.52 -29.42 -16.90
N ASN A 487 -39.55 -28.65 -17.21
CA ASN A 487 -40.88 -29.16 -17.54
C ASN A 487 -41.08 -29.47 -19.04
N SER A 488 -40.04 -29.26 -19.86
CA SER A 488 -40.08 -29.56 -21.29
C SER A 488 -39.78 -31.03 -21.53
N SER A 489 -40.59 -31.69 -22.34
CA SER A 489 -40.39 -33.10 -22.71
C SER A 489 -39.19 -33.33 -23.66
N THR A 490 -38.62 -32.26 -24.21
CA THR A 490 -37.54 -32.31 -25.22
C THR A 490 -36.23 -31.71 -24.73
N SER A 491 -36.17 -31.20 -23.50
CA SER A 491 -35.00 -30.53 -22.95
C SER A 491 -34.30 -31.42 -21.93
N PHE A 492 -32.98 -31.29 -21.83
CA PHE A 492 -32.15 -32.06 -20.91
C PHE A 492 -31.23 -31.11 -20.15
N LEU A 493 -31.41 -31.05 -18.84
CA LEU A 493 -30.64 -30.16 -17.95
C LEU A 493 -29.31 -30.77 -17.50
N HIS A 494 -29.11 -32.06 -17.75
CA HIS A 494 -27.95 -32.83 -17.34
C HIS A 494 -27.47 -33.74 -18.48
N ASN A 495 -26.20 -34.14 -18.43
CA ASN A 495 -25.65 -35.03 -19.47
C ASN A 495 -26.24 -36.44 -19.41
N ASP A 496 -26.53 -36.96 -18.21
CA ASP A 496 -27.37 -38.15 -17.99
C ASP A 496 -28.86 -37.75 -18.01
N TYR A 497 -29.61 -38.28 -18.99
CA TYR A 497 -31.04 -38.00 -19.16
C TYR A 497 -31.94 -38.56 -18.04
N ARG A 498 -31.42 -39.46 -17.19
CA ARG A 498 -32.17 -40.04 -16.05
C ARG A 498 -32.03 -39.21 -14.78
N ALA A 499 -31.01 -38.35 -14.71
CA ALA A 499 -30.78 -37.50 -13.56
C ALA A 499 -31.67 -36.25 -13.65
N SER A 500 -32.53 -36.06 -12.66
CA SER A 500 -33.22 -34.78 -12.48
C SER A 500 -32.26 -33.80 -11.81
N PHE A 501 -32.03 -32.65 -12.44
CA PHE A 501 -31.24 -31.59 -11.81
C PHE A 501 -32.12 -30.86 -10.78
N PRO A 502 -31.70 -30.76 -9.51
CA PRO A 502 -32.40 -29.93 -8.52
C PRO A 502 -32.42 -28.44 -8.93
N ASP A 503 -33.28 -27.61 -8.34
CA ASP A 503 -33.46 -26.21 -8.76
C ASP A 503 -32.11 -25.46 -8.82
N ILE A 504 -31.90 -24.61 -9.83
CA ILE A 504 -30.64 -23.86 -10.03
C ILE A 504 -30.34 -22.88 -8.89
N ILE A 505 -31.34 -22.59 -8.06
CA ILE A 505 -31.21 -21.77 -6.84
C ILE A 505 -31.64 -22.65 -5.67
N PRO A 506 -30.68 -23.16 -4.85
CA PRO A 506 -31.04 -23.92 -3.67
C PRO A 506 -31.85 -23.05 -2.69
N PRO A 507 -32.80 -23.63 -1.93
CA PRO A 507 -33.46 -22.92 -0.85
C PRO A 507 -32.46 -22.38 0.19
N ASP A 508 -32.84 -21.30 0.88
CA ASP A 508 -32.02 -20.71 1.96
C ASP A 508 -31.58 -21.77 2.98
N ALA A 509 -30.30 -21.72 3.38
CA ALA A 509 -29.69 -22.73 4.24
C ALA A 509 -30.42 -22.88 5.58
N LYS A 510 -30.91 -21.77 6.14
CA LYS A 510 -31.70 -21.79 7.38
C LYS A 510 -33.03 -22.52 7.19
N LYS A 511 -33.69 -22.30 6.05
CA LYS A 511 -34.94 -22.98 5.71
C LYS A 511 -34.71 -24.48 5.50
N MET A 512 -33.60 -24.87 4.89
CA MET A 512 -33.24 -26.29 4.75
C MET A 512 -33.03 -26.96 6.11
N GLU A 513 -32.28 -26.33 7.02
CA GLU A 513 -32.05 -26.88 8.38
C GLU A 513 -33.38 -27.04 9.14
N GLU A 514 -34.31 -26.08 9.03
CA GLU A 514 -35.66 -26.18 9.60
C GLU A 514 -36.48 -27.34 9.00
N LEU A 515 -36.37 -27.57 7.70
CA LEU A 515 -37.08 -28.67 7.01
C LEU A 515 -36.49 -30.03 7.36
N GLU A 516 -35.18 -30.15 7.48
CA GLU A 516 -34.48 -31.36 7.90
C GLU A 516 -34.95 -31.81 9.30
N ASP A 517 -35.09 -30.87 10.23
CA ASP A 517 -35.59 -31.11 11.60
C ASP A 517 -37.08 -31.53 11.64
N ILE A 518 -37.81 -31.45 10.53
CA ILE A 518 -39.19 -31.92 10.39
C ILE A 518 -39.23 -33.24 9.61
N PHE A 519 -38.61 -33.26 8.43
CA PHE A 519 -38.66 -34.35 7.47
C PHE A 519 -38.04 -35.64 8.01
N TYR A 520 -36.83 -35.59 8.56
CA TYR A 520 -36.16 -36.79 9.04
C TYR A 520 -36.83 -37.42 10.27
N PRO A 521 -37.30 -36.66 11.27
CA PRO A 521 -38.13 -37.22 12.34
C PRO A 521 -39.44 -37.84 11.83
N CYS A 522 -40.11 -37.23 10.85
CA CYS A 522 -41.31 -37.82 10.25
C CYS A 522 -41.01 -39.16 9.55
N LEU A 523 -39.90 -39.22 8.82
CA LEU A 523 -39.43 -40.45 8.17
C LEU A 523 -39.08 -41.52 9.23
N ALA A 524 -38.37 -41.15 10.29
CA ALA A 524 -37.95 -42.05 11.36
C ALA A 524 -39.12 -42.61 12.20
N LEU A 525 -40.17 -41.82 12.40
CA LEU A 525 -41.38 -42.23 13.10
C LEU A 525 -42.39 -42.97 12.20
N MET A 526 -42.06 -43.16 10.92
CA MET A 526 -42.92 -43.74 9.88
C MET A 526 -44.25 -42.99 9.75
N LEU A 527 -44.21 -41.66 9.78
CA LEU A 527 -45.35 -40.79 9.48
C LEU A 527 -45.53 -40.58 7.97
N LEU A 528 -44.55 -41.02 7.18
CA LEU A 528 -44.55 -41.07 5.72
C LEU A 528 -44.60 -42.55 5.31
N GLU A 529 -45.54 -42.93 4.45
CA GLU A 529 -45.66 -44.30 3.95
C GLU A 529 -45.03 -44.44 2.57
N LYS A 530 -44.17 -45.44 2.36
CA LYS A 530 -43.62 -45.69 1.02
C LYS A 530 -44.62 -46.48 0.18
N ASN A 531 -45.14 -45.86 -0.87
CA ASN A 531 -46.03 -46.52 -1.81
C ASN A 531 -45.24 -47.44 -2.75
N GLN A 532 -45.68 -48.70 -2.87
CA GLN A 532 -44.96 -49.74 -3.61
C GLN A 532 -45.12 -49.60 -5.13
N GLU A 533 -46.17 -48.94 -5.62
CA GLU A 533 -46.45 -48.81 -7.06
C GLU A 533 -45.68 -47.64 -7.70
N ASN A 534 -45.66 -46.47 -7.03
CA ASN A 534 -44.99 -45.27 -7.55
C ASN A 534 -43.61 -45.02 -6.94
N GLN A 535 -43.20 -45.84 -5.96
CA GLN A 535 -41.94 -45.71 -5.22
C GLN A 535 -41.74 -44.35 -4.54
N LYS A 536 -42.81 -43.61 -4.21
CA LYS A 536 -42.78 -42.31 -3.51
C LYS A 536 -43.16 -42.42 -2.03
N LEU A 537 -42.82 -41.39 -1.26
CA LEU A 537 -43.23 -41.23 0.15
C LEU A 537 -44.55 -40.46 0.21
N GLU A 538 -45.56 -41.04 0.84
CA GLU A 538 -46.93 -40.50 0.86
C GLU A 538 -47.39 -40.10 2.25
N PHE A 539 -48.14 -39.01 2.32
CA PHE A 539 -48.87 -38.59 3.51
C PHE A 539 -50.16 -37.85 3.14
N GLN A 540 -51.16 -37.90 4.01
CA GLN A 540 -52.42 -37.20 3.80
C GLN A 540 -52.36 -35.78 4.34
N TYR A 541 -52.81 -34.81 3.56
CA TYR A 541 -53.02 -33.44 4.01
C TYR A 541 -54.44 -32.98 3.65
N TYR A 542 -55.04 -32.22 4.57
CA TYR A 542 -56.40 -31.70 4.41
C TYR A 542 -56.37 -30.31 3.78
N ASP A 543 -57.08 -30.14 2.66
CA ASP A 543 -57.27 -28.85 2.02
C ASP A 543 -58.55 -28.19 2.54
N ALA A 544 -58.39 -27.14 3.35
CA ALA A 544 -59.51 -26.41 3.95
C ALA A 544 -60.36 -25.64 2.93
N LEU A 545 -59.86 -25.36 1.71
CA LEU A 545 -60.62 -24.70 0.66
C LEU A 545 -61.57 -25.66 -0.06
N GLN A 546 -61.21 -26.94 -0.16
CA GLN A 546 -61.97 -27.97 -0.89
C GLN A 546 -62.66 -28.98 0.03
N ASP A 547 -62.46 -28.87 1.35
CA ASP A 547 -62.99 -29.75 2.39
C ASP A 547 -62.72 -31.24 2.09
N CYS A 548 -61.50 -31.55 1.63
CA CYS A 548 -61.11 -32.91 1.28
C CYS A 548 -59.65 -33.21 1.63
N TYR A 549 -59.34 -34.51 1.75
CA TYR A 549 -57.99 -35.00 2.00
C TYR A 549 -57.32 -35.37 0.67
N TYR A 550 -56.09 -34.89 0.49
CA TYR A 550 -55.21 -35.25 -0.62
C TYR A 550 -54.03 -36.08 -0.15
N THR A 551 -53.63 -37.06 -0.94
CA THR A 551 -52.35 -37.75 -0.77
C THR A 551 -51.25 -36.93 -1.44
N ALA A 552 -50.35 -36.35 -0.65
CA ALA A 552 -49.12 -35.75 -1.15
C ALA A 552 -48.06 -36.83 -1.33
N CYS A 553 -47.27 -36.73 -2.40
CA CYS A 553 -46.17 -37.64 -2.69
C CYS A 553 -44.84 -36.87 -2.72
N LEU A 554 -43.82 -37.38 -2.03
CA LEU A 554 -42.46 -36.85 -2.00
C LEU A 554 -41.48 -37.86 -2.62
N SER A 555 -40.36 -37.38 -3.18
CA SER A 555 -39.26 -38.22 -3.66
C SER A 555 -38.67 -39.12 -2.55
N THR A 556 -38.15 -40.29 -2.91
CA THR A 556 -37.35 -41.12 -1.99
C THR A 556 -35.91 -40.64 -1.86
N GLU A 557 -35.45 -39.77 -2.77
CA GLU A 557 -34.17 -39.09 -2.64
C GLU A 557 -34.33 -37.88 -1.72
N TRP A 558 -33.59 -37.87 -0.60
CA TRP A 558 -33.83 -36.92 0.49
C TRP A 558 -33.64 -35.46 0.08
N ASN A 559 -32.64 -35.18 -0.76
CA ASN A 559 -32.40 -33.82 -1.24
C ASN A 559 -33.59 -33.28 -2.05
N GLN A 560 -34.08 -34.09 -2.99
CA GLN A 560 -35.24 -33.74 -3.81
C GLN A 560 -36.50 -33.57 -2.95
N ALA A 561 -36.71 -34.44 -1.96
CA ALA A 561 -37.86 -34.34 -1.05
C ALA A 561 -37.80 -33.04 -0.20
N LEU A 562 -36.63 -32.66 0.29
CA LEU A 562 -36.43 -31.42 1.04
C LEU A 562 -36.67 -30.18 0.17
N GLU A 563 -36.22 -30.20 -1.09
CA GLU A 563 -36.51 -29.13 -2.06
C GLU A 563 -38.00 -29.06 -2.43
N GLU A 564 -38.66 -30.20 -2.65
CA GLU A 564 -40.11 -30.29 -2.89
C GLU A 564 -40.89 -29.65 -1.73
N LEU A 565 -40.50 -29.96 -0.48
CA LEU A 565 -41.06 -29.35 0.71
C LEU A 565 -40.74 -27.85 0.79
N ALA A 566 -39.51 -27.43 0.47
CA ALA A 566 -39.14 -26.02 0.47
C ALA A 566 -40.00 -25.20 -0.50
N ASN A 567 -40.41 -25.79 -1.61
CA ASN A 567 -41.23 -25.13 -2.62
C ASN A 567 -42.74 -25.22 -2.35
N HIS A 568 -43.21 -26.17 -1.50
CA HIS A 568 -44.64 -26.37 -1.19
C HIS A 568 -44.96 -26.17 0.30
N ARG A 569 -45.23 -24.92 0.68
CA ARG A 569 -45.52 -24.53 2.08
C ARG A 569 -46.64 -25.35 2.74
N GLY A 570 -47.71 -25.68 2.01
CA GLY A 570 -48.82 -26.48 2.56
C GLY A 570 -48.42 -27.92 2.93
N MET A 571 -47.53 -28.53 2.15
CA MET A 571 -46.97 -29.86 2.45
C MET A 571 -46.09 -29.79 3.70
N THR A 572 -45.22 -28.78 3.80
CA THR A 572 -44.39 -28.55 4.99
C THR A 572 -45.21 -28.35 6.25
N GLU A 573 -46.21 -27.48 6.23
CA GLU A 573 -47.05 -27.18 7.40
C GLU A 573 -47.84 -28.41 7.85
N THR A 574 -48.29 -29.24 6.91
CA THR A 574 -48.97 -30.50 7.25
C THR A 574 -48.01 -31.50 7.86
N LEU A 575 -46.83 -31.68 7.27
CA LEU A 575 -45.82 -32.59 7.81
C LEU A 575 -45.39 -32.18 9.23
N LYS A 576 -45.25 -30.87 9.46
CA LYS A 576 -45.02 -30.31 10.79
C LYS A 576 -46.16 -30.61 11.76
N LYS A 577 -47.42 -30.42 11.36
CA LYS A 577 -48.59 -30.77 12.18
C LYS A 577 -48.65 -32.27 12.52
N LEU A 578 -48.30 -33.14 11.57
CA LEU A 578 -48.22 -34.59 11.81
C LEU A 578 -47.14 -34.91 12.86
N LEU A 579 -45.96 -34.30 12.76
CA LEU A 579 -44.89 -34.47 13.73
C LEU A 579 -45.29 -33.94 15.11
N ASP A 580 -45.79 -32.71 15.19
CA ASP A 580 -46.22 -32.08 16.43
C ASP A 580 -47.37 -32.87 17.08
N GLY A 581 -48.30 -33.40 16.28
CA GLY A 581 -49.37 -34.29 16.74
C GLY A 581 -48.83 -35.61 17.30
N ALA A 582 -47.84 -36.23 16.65
CA ALA A 582 -47.17 -37.41 17.17
C ALA A 582 -46.45 -37.11 18.49
N ILE A 583 -45.73 -35.99 18.59
CA ILE A 583 -45.08 -35.53 19.82
C ILE A 583 -46.11 -35.27 20.93
N ALA A 584 -47.24 -34.64 20.62
CA ALA A 584 -48.32 -34.40 21.57
C ALA A 584 -48.90 -35.72 22.09
N ASN A 585 -49.17 -36.70 21.21
CA ASN A 585 -49.66 -38.03 21.60
C ASN A 585 -48.67 -38.76 22.52
N ILE A 586 -47.38 -38.70 22.19
CA ILE A 586 -46.31 -39.24 23.03
C ILE A 586 -46.27 -38.54 24.39
N THR A 587 -46.48 -37.22 24.42
CA THR A 587 -46.47 -36.42 25.64
C THR A 587 -47.64 -36.77 26.56
N HIS A 588 -48.84 -36.95 26.00
CA HIS A 588 -50.03 -37.33 26.77
C HIS A 588 -49.98 -38.80 27.24
N GLN A 589 -49.33 -39.68 26.48
CA GLN A 589 -49.16 -41.10 26.82
C GLN A 589 -47.71 -41.56 26.61
N PRO A 590 -46.82 -41.35 27.60
CA PRO A 590 -45.39 -41.66 27.48
C PRO A 590 -45.08 -43.13 27.14
N VAL A 591 -45.99 -44.05 27.47
CA VAL A 591 -45.85 -45.49 27.13
C VAL A 591 -45.80 -45.72 25.61
N LEU A 592 -46.43 -44.86 24.80
CA LEU A 592 -46.39 -44.94 23.34
C LEU A 592 -44.98 -44.71 22.79
N TRP A 593 -44.16 -43.92 23.48
CA TRP A 593 -42.76 -43.73 23.09
C TRP A 593 -42.00 -45.04 23.15
N GLN A 594 -42.04 -45.73 24.29
CA GLN A 594 -41.27 -46.96 24.49
C GLN A 594 -41.79 -48.11 23.62
N ASN A 595 -43.11 -48.20 23.43
CA ASN A 595 -43.73 -49.37 22.81
C ASN A 595 -43.96 -49.24 21.30
N ASN A 596 -44.04 -48.03 20.74
CA ASN A 596 -44.38 -47.81 19.33
C ASN A 596 -43.32 -46.99 18.59
N TYR A 597 -42.99 -45.79 19.07
CA TYR A 597 -42.18 -44.83 18.32
C TYR A 597 -40.66 -45.05 18.43
N LEU A 598 -40.16 -45.40 19.62
CA LEU A 598 -38.73 -45.66 19.83
C LEU A 598 -38.22 -46.89 19.04
N PRO A 599 -38.97 -48.02 18.94
CA PRO A 599 -38.60 -49.11 18.03
C PRO A 599 -38.46 -48.68 16.57
N LYS A 600 -39.40 -47.86 16.06
CA LYS A 600 -39.35 -47.33 14.68
C LYS A 600 -38.15 -46.43 14.44
N LEU A 601 -37.85 -45.54 15.38
CA LEU A 601 -36.68 -44.66 15.32
C LEU A 601 -35.38 -45.48 15.29
N ARG A 602 -35.26 -46.53 16.12
CA ARG A 602 -34.09 -47.43 16.10
C ARG A 602 -33.97 -48.16 14.77
N GLN A 603 -35.08 -48.64 14.21
CA GLN A 603 -35.09 -49.29 12.90
C GLN A 603 -34.61 -48.33 11.79
N PHE A 604 -35.08 -47.08 11.80
CA PHE A 604 -34.62 -46.06 10.85
C PHE A 604 -33.12 -45.79 10.98
N VAL A 605 -32.60 -45.64 12.21
CA VAL A 605 -31.16 -45.46 12.46
C VAL A 605 -30.34 -46.61 11.88
N GLU A 606 -30.78 -47.86 12.03
CA GLU A 606 -30.11 -49.02 11.43
C GLU A 606 -30.18 -49.01 9.89
N GLN A 607 -31.29 -48.55 9.31
CA GLN A 607 -31.38 -48.35 7.85
C GLN A 607 -30.37 -47.31 7.35
N VAL A 608 -30.23 -46.17 8.04
CA VAL A 608 -29.27 -45.12 7.69
C VAL A 608 -27.82 -45.62 7.81
N LYS A 609 -27.50 -46.40 8.86
CA LYS A 609 -26.18 -47.01 9.02
C LYS A 609 -25.82 -47.97 7.90
N ASN A 610 -26.80 -48.68 7.34
CA ASN A 610 -26.61 -49.71 6.32
C ASN A 610 -26.79 -49.20 4.87
N LEU A 611 -26.89 -47.89 4.65
CA LEU A 611 -26.89 -47.32 3.29
C LEU A 611 -25.59 -47.66 2.56
N SER A 612 -25.71 -48.20 1.33
CA SER A 612 -24.59 -48.47 0.41
C SER A 612 -24.00 -47.16 -0.13
N PRO A 613 -22.68 -47.08 -0.40
CA PRO A 613 -22.07 -45.93 -1.08
C PRO A 613 -22.74 -45.55 -2.41
N ASP A 614 -23.32 -46.52 -3.11
CA ASP A 614 -24.01 -46.32 -4.39
C ASP A 614 -25.45 -45.80 -4.26
N ASN A 615 -25.95 -45.62 -3.03
CA ASN A 615 -27.31 -45.12 -2.79
C ASN A 615 -27.34 -43.58 -2.84
N SER A 616 -28.31 -42.99 -3.53
CA SER A 616 -28.48 -41.53 -3.66
C SER A 616 -28.53 -40.78 -2.30
N ASN A 617 -28.96 -41.45 -1.22
CA ASN A 617 -29.05 -40.86 0.12
C ASN A 617 -27.80 -41.03 0.99
N TYR A 618 -26.79 -41.78 0.52
CA TYR A 618 -25.55 -42.04 1.26
C TYR A 618 -24.81 -40.78 1.74
N PRO A 619 -24.70 -39.68 0.94
CA PRO A 619 -24.00 -38.47 1.36
C PRO A 619 -24.54 -37.83 2.64
N TYR A 620 -25.83 -38.03 2.95
CA TYR A 620 -26.52 -37.41 4.09
C TYR A 620 -26.41 -38.23 5.38
N LYS A 621 -25.80 -39.42 5.32
CA LYS A 621 -25.73 -40.38 6.43
C LYS A 621 -25.25 -39.76 7.75
N THR A 622 -24.19 -38.97 7.70
CA THR A 622 -23.56 -38.34 8.87
C THR A 622 -24.36 -37.17 9.44
N ALA A 623 -25.06 -36.43 8.57
CA ALA A 623 -25.93 -35.32 8.97
C ALA A 623 -27.21 -35.83 9.66
N VAL A 624 -27.77 -36.95 9.19
CA VAL A 624 -28.99 -37.54 9.74
C VAL A 624 -28.72 -38.26 11.06
N TYR A 625 -27.65 -39.05 11.14
CA TYR A 625 -27.29 -39.79 12.35
C TYR A 625 -25.78 -39.80 12.58
N THR A 626 -25.37 -39.38 13.78
CA THR A 626 -23.99 -39.42 14.24
C THR A 626 -23.81 -40.54 15.27
N PRO A 627 -22.88 -41.49 15.08
CA PRO A 627 -22.61 -42.53 16.07
C PRO A 627 -22.09 -41.94 17.39
N PRO A 628 -22.54 -42.43 18.56
CA PRO A 628 -21.99 -42.01 19.84
C PRO A 628 -20.51 -42.43 19.96
N GLY A 629 -19.61 -41.48 20.21
CA GLY A 629 -18.17 -41.72 20.38
C GLY A 629 -17.23 -41.14 19.31
N GLY A 630 -17.71 -40.30 18.39
CA GLY A 630 -16.85 -39.55 17.47
C GLY A 630 -16.07 -38.45 18.21
N ASN A 631 -14.74 -38.57 18.28
CA ASN A 631 -13.85 -37.67 19.03
C ASN A 631 -13.55 -36.32 18.33
N ASP A 632 -14.39 -35.86 17.40
CA ASP A 632 -14.17 -34.60 16.71
C ASP A 632 -15.12 -33.50 17.25
N PRO A 633 -14.60 -32.51 18.01
CA PRO A 633 -15.40 -31.45 18.63
C PRO A 633 -16.08 -30.51 17.61
N THR A 634 -15.81 -30.67 16.31
CA THR A 634 -16.41 -29.86 15.23
C THR A 634 -17.59 -30.52 14.52
N THR A 635 -17.91 -31.78 14.82
CA THR A 635 -18.98 -32.50 14.13
C THR A 635 -20.35 -32.04 14.65
N LYS A 636 -21.16 -31.39 13.80
CA LYS A 636 -22.56 -31.08 14.12
C LYS A 636 -23.31 -32.36 14.53
N GLU A 637 -24.02 -32.30 15.65
CA GLU A 637 -24.85 -33.40 16.15
C GLU A 637 -25.93 -33.78 15.11
N GLY A 638 -26.03 -35.07 14.77
CA GLY A 638 -27.00 -35.56 13.79
C GLY A 638 -28.45 -35.24 14.13
N ILE A 639 -29.28 -34.99 13.12
CA ILE A 639 -30.67 -34.54 13.27
C ILE A 639 -31.52 -35.50 14.12
N ILE A 640 -31.38 -36.82 13.90
CA ILE A 640 -32.10 -37.83 14.70
C ILE A 640 -31.57 -37.90 16.13
N ASN A 641 -30.27 -37.66 16.36
CA ASN A 641 -29.71 -37.56 17.71
C ASN A 641 -30.29 -36.37 18.48
N ARG A 642 -30.39 -35.19 17.83
CA ARG A 642 -31.03 -33.99 18.40
C ARG A 642 -32.49 -34.24 18.74
N PHE A 643 -33.24 -34.85 17.81
CA PHE A 643 -34.65 -35.19 18.02
C PHE A 643 -34.84 -36.17 19.19
N TRP A 644 -34.01 -37.21 19.27
CA TRP A 644 -34.05 -38.17 20.37
C TRP A 644 -33.74 -37.49 21.71
N ARG A 645 -32.69 -36.65 21.81
CA ARG A 645 -32.39 -35.89 23.03
C ARG A 645 -33.56 -35.00 23.45
N LYS A 646 -34.18 -34.28 22.51
CA LYS A 646 -35.35 -33.44 22.77
C LYS A 646 -36.50 -34.25 23.38
N MET A 647 -36.77 -35.45 22.85
CA MET A 647 -37.78 -36.35 23.41
C MET A 647 -37.40 -36.83 24.82
N GLU A 648 -36.14 -37.19 25.07
CA GLU A 648 -35.67 -37.58 26.41
C GLU A 648 -35.77 -36.47 27.45
N GLU A 649 -35.46 -35.23 27.07
CA GLU A 649 -35.64 -34.05 27.91
C GLU A 649 -37.11 -33.80 28.24
N CYS A 650 -38.02 -33.96 27.27
CA CYS A 650 -39.46 -33.93 27.53
C CYS A 650 -39.82 -34.95 28.63
N PHE A 651 -39.36 -36.20 28.56
CA PHE A 651 -39.68 -37.21 29.58
C PHE A 651 -39.06 -36.92 30.96
N LYS A 652 -37.84 -36.38 31.03
CA LYS A 652 -37.19 -36.01 32.31
C LYS A 652 -37.95 -34.89 33.02
N THR A 653 -38.46 -33.90 32.29
CA THR A 653 -39.26 -32.80 32.85
C THR A 653 -40.59 -33.31 33.42
N PHE A 654 -41.24 -34.29 32.77
CA PHE A 654 -42.47 -34.92 33.25
C PHE A 654 -42.26 -35.76 34.52
N GLN A 655 -41.17 -36.53 34.62
CA GLN A 655 -40.84 -37.30 35.83
C GLN A 655 -40.54 -36.39 37.03
N ASN A 656 -39.86 -35.25 36.81
CA ASN A 656 -39.58 -34.29 37.87
C ASN A 656 -40.83 -33.55 38.35
N GLN A 657 -41.80 -33.25 37.46
CA GLN A 657 -43.09 -32.66 37.85
C GLN A 657 -43.98 -33.65 38.62
N THR A 658 -43.99 -34.94 38.26
CA THR A 658 -44.73 -35.97 39.01
C THR A 658 -44.09 -36.31 40.36
N LEU A 659 -42.76 -36.20 40.49
CA LEU A 659 -42.06 -36.32 41.78
C LEU A 659 -42.29 -35.08 42.68
N ALA A 660 -42.39 -33.87 42.11
CA ALA A 660 -42.68 -32.65 42.86
C ALA A 660 -44.14 -32.56 43.36
N LEU A 661 -45.12 -33.12 42.63
CA LEU A 661 -46.53 -33.19 43.03
C LEU A 661 -46.82 -34.25 44.10
N ASN A 662 -46.00 -35.29 44.22
CA ASN A 662 -46.12 -36.31 45.28
C ASN A 662 -45.33 -35.98 46.57
N GLY A 663 -44.53 -34.91 46.57
CA GLY A 663 -43.70 -34.48 47.70
C GLY A 663 -44.28 -33.36 48.58
N SER A 664 -45.39 -32.72 48.21
CA SER A 664 -45.90 -31.54 48.93
C SER A 664 -47.43 -31.47 49.02
N ILE A 665 -48.03 -32.43 49.72
CA ILE A 665 -49.32 -32.24 50.41
C ILE A 665 -49.21 -32.83 51.81
N LYS A 666 -48.58 -32.07 52.72
CA LYS A 666 -48.82 -32.07 54.17
C LYS A 666 -48.06 -30.91 54.83
N SER A 667 -48.61 -29.71 54.77
CA SER A 667 -48.69 -28.74 55.87
C SER A 667 -49.15 -27.37 55.37
N LYS A 668 -50.32 -26.94 55.86
CA LYS A 668 -50.62 -25.69 56.58
C LYS A 668 -50.21 -24.39 55.86
N LYS A 669 -51.16 -23.64 55.29
CA LYS A 669 -52.12 -22.67 55.89
C LYS A 669 -51.47 -21.32 56.28
N ASP A 670 -52.17 -20.27 55.86
CA ASP A 670 -52.12 -18.85 56.21
C ASP A 670 -51.21 -17.89 55.41
N ASN A 671 -51.92 -17.15 54.56
CA ASN A 671 -52.07 -15.69 54.49
C ASN A 671 -50.95 -14.77 53.98
N SER A 672 -51.44 -13.90 53.08
CA SER A 672 -51.04 -12.52 52.74
C SER A 672 -49.85 -12.32 51.80
N GLU A 673 -50.21 -12.01 50.55
CA GLU A 673 -49.65 -10.96 49.69
C GLU A 673 -48.16 -10.64 49.83
N GLU A 674 -47.37 -11.25 48.93
CA GLU A 674 -46.22 -10.56 48.33
C GLU A 674 -46.23 -10.85 46.83
N VAL A 675 -46.54 -9.82 46.04
CA VAL A 675 -46.32 -9.82 44.59
C VAL A 675 -44.81 -9.86 44.38
N VAL A 676 -44.27 -11.01 43.98
CA VAL A 676 -42.91 -11.05 43.42
C VAL A 676 -42.99 -10.61 41.96
N VAL A 677 -42.85 -9.30 41.78
CA VAL A 677 -42.42 -8.71 40.51
C VAL A 677 -40.99 -9.18 40.26
N VAL A 678 -40.78 -10.07 39.30
CA VAL A 678 -39.47 -10.18 38.65
C VAL A 678 -39.44 -9.11 37.57
N ASN A 679 -38.84 -7.97 37.91
CA ASN A 679 -38.54 -6.90 36.97
C ASN A 679 -37.57 -7.42 35.90
N PHE A 680 -38.04 -7.53 34.66
CA PHE A 680 -37.19 -7.21 33.52
C PHE A 680 -37.15 -5.68 33.42
N HIS A 681 -36.00 -5.09 33.70
CA HIS A 681 -35.73 -3.68 33.47
C HIS A 681 -35.88 -3.39 31.98
N VAL A 682 -36.90 -2.62 31.61
CA VAL A 682 -36.93 -1.85 30.35
C VAL A 682 -37.37 -0.44 30.74
N ASP A 683 -36.48 0.53 30.53
CA ASP A 683 -36.74 1.96 30.76
C ASP A 683 -37.94 2.45 29.92
N VAL A 684 -38.91 3.05 30.62
CA VAL A 684 -39.63 4.33 30.35
C VAL A 684 -39.20 5.02 29.04
N GLU A 685 -40.01 5.44 28.06
CA GLU A 685 -41.38 5.97 28.01
C GLU A 685 -41.82 5.98 26.52
N ASP A 686 -42.83 5.20 26.13
CA ASP A 686 -43.58 5.49 24.90
C ASP A 686 -45.05 5.19 25.16
N ASN A 687 -45.79 6.21 25.61
CA ASN A 687 -47.23 6.14 25.80
C ASN A 687 -47.94 5.64 24.55
N ARG A 688 -47.36 5.84 23.35
CA ARG A 688 -47.92 5.33 22.10
C ARG A 688 -47.79 3.81 21.99
N ALA A 689 -46.65 3.25 22.40
CA ALA A 689 -46.41 1.81 22.38
C ALA A 689 -47.30 1.09 23.42
N GLN A 690 -47.40 1.64 24.64
CA GLN A 690 -48.28 1.09 25.67
C GLN A 690 -49.76 1.21 25.29
N ARG A 691 -50.18 2.36 24.74
CA ARG A 691 -51.55 2.54 24.23
C ARG A 691 -51.87 1.55 23.10
N ARG A 692 -50.92 1.26 22.20
CA ARG A 692 -51.13 0.27 21.13
C ARG A 692 -51.26 -1.15 21.68
N ALA A 693 -50.40 -1.53 22.63
CA ALA A 693 -50.43 -2.86 23.21
C ALA A 693 -51.75 -3.11 23.98
N GLU A 694 -52.21 -2.13 24.76
CA GLU A 694 -53.48 -2.26 25.49
C GLU A 694 -54.70 -2.24 24.56
N LEU A 695 -54.70 -1.41 23.49
CA LEU A 695 -55.79 -1.40 22.52
C LEU A 695 -55.87 -2.68 21.69
N GLU A 696 -54.74 -3.31 21.38
CA GLU A 696 -54.73 -4.61 20.68
C GLU A 696 -55.21 -5.74 21.59
N ARG A 697 -54.82 -5.76 22.87
CA ARG A 697 -55.43 -6.69 23.84
C ARG A 697 -56.94 -6.49 23.96
N LEU A 698 -57.40 -5.24 24.07
CA LEU A 698 -58.83 -4.94 24.17
C LEU A 698 -59.60 -5.38 22.91
N LYS A 699 -58.99 -5.29 21.72
CA LYS A 699 -59.60 -5.80 20.47
C LYS A 699 -59.67 -7.31 20.45
N GLN A 700 -58.67 -7.97 21.02
CA GLN A 700 -58.61 -9.42 21.09
C GLN A 700 -59.64 -9.94 22.10
N ASP A 701 -59.81 -9.26 23.24
CA ASP A 701 -60.87 -9.57 24.20
C ASP A 701 -62.28 -9.36 23.61
N LEU A 702 -62.45 -8.40 22.69
CA LEU A 702 -63.69 -8.23 21.93
C LEU A 702 -63.88 -9.31 20.85
N SER A 703 -62.82 -9.73 20.15
CA SER A 703 -62.90 -10.79 19.14
C SER A 703 -63.16 -12.17 19.75
N ASP A 704 -62.76 -12.34 21.01
CA ASP A 704 -62.94 -13.56 21.76
C ASP A 704 -64.26 -13.55 22.57
N ASP A 705 -65.15 -12.57 22.33
CA ASP A 705 -66.46 -12.35 23.00
C ASP A 705 -66.38 -12.22 24.54
N ILE A 706 -65.20 -11.87 25.07
CA ILE A 706 -64.94 -11.72 26.52
C ILE A 706 -65.55 -10.41 27.04
N ILE A 707 -65.61 -9.36 26.22
CA ILE A 707 -66.23 -8.07 26.54
C ILE A 707 -67.23 -7.66 25.45
N THR A 708 -68.28 -6.93 25.83
CA THR A 708 -69.28 -6.47 24.87
C THR A 708 -68.81 -5.23 24.12
N GLN A 709 -69.40 -4.97 22.94
CA GLN A 709 -69.07 -3.80 22.10
C GLN A 709 -69.17 -2.46 22.87
N ASN A 710 -70.12 -2.35 23.80
CA ASN A 710 -70.33 -1.11 24.58
C ASN A 710 -69.26 -0.95 25.68
N GLU A 711 -68.81 -2.05 26.28
CA GLU A 711 -67.70 -2.05 27.26
C GLU A 711 -66.36 -1.78 26.57
N TYR A 712 -66.16 -2.33 25.37
CA TYR A 712 -65.02 -2.03 24.53
C TYR A 712 -64.88 -0.53 24.26
N GLU A 713 -65.96 0.17 23.89
CA GLU A 713 -65.88 1.61 23.62
C GLU A 713 -65.58 2.46 24.87
N ASN A 714 -66.09 2.06 26.03
CA ASN A 714 -65.83 2.75 27.31
C ASN A 714 -64.38 2.53 27.76
N LEU A 715 -63.89 1.29 27.78
CA LEU A 715 -62.51 0.97 28.14
C LEU A 715 -61.52 1.54 27.14
N ARG A 716 -61.87 1.56 25.85
CA ARG A 716 -61.07 2.22 24.82
C ARG A 716 -60.94 3.72 25.09
N LYS A 717 -62.01 4.42 25.47
CA LYS A 717 -61.94 5.84 25.84
C LYS A 717 -61.06 6.05 27.08
N GLU A 718 -61.14 5.16 28.05
CA GLU A 718 -60.36 5.22 29.28
C GLU A 718 -58.85 5.02 29.04
N ILE A 719 -58.48 4.04 28.20
CA ILE A 719 -57.09 3.81 27.75
C ILE A 719 -56.59 5.03 26.97
N LEU A 720 -57.43 5.63 26.12
CA LEU A 720 -57.08 6.85 25.39
C LEU A 720 -56.88 8.04 26.34
N SER A 721 -57.65 8.18 27.43
CA SER A 721 -57.41 9.26 28.40
C SER A 721 -56.21 9.00 29.31
N LYS A 722 -55.95 7.73 29.65
CA LYS A 722 -54.88 7.30 30.56
C LYS A 722 -53.50 7.42 29.93
N TYR A 723 -53.40 7.20 28.62
CA TYR A 723 -52.19 7.38 27.82
C TYR A 723 -52.42 8.40 26.70
N PRO A 724 -52.44 9.71 27.00
CA PRO A 724 -52.52 10.74 25.97
C PRO A 724 -51.25 10.74 25.12
N LEU A 725 -51.39 11.11 23.85
CA LEU A 725 -50.29 11.22 22.91
C LEU A 725 -49.45 12.48 23.15
#